data_AF-A0A843FCR5-F1
#
_entry.id   AF-A0A843FCR5-F1
#
_cell.length_a   1.000
_cell.length_b   1.000
_cell.length_c   1.000
_cell.angle_alpha   90.00
_cell.angle_beta   90.00
_cell.angle_gamma   90.00
#
_symmetry.space_group_name_H-M   'P 1'
#
loop_
_entity.id
_entity.type
_entity.pdbx_description
1 polymer ?
#
loop_
_entity_poly.entity_id
_entity_poly.type
_entity_poly.pdbx_seq_one_letter_code
_entity_poly.pdbx_strand_id
1 'polypeptide(L)'
;MDHKDTCDSSDRNGYLLGLSISPTSVGWAVTDQQYNLLKYKRRTTWGIHLFDKADTAKERHQYRIARRRISRRRWRLSLLREMFEDQISKVDPTFFSKLQSMEGDVSRTYASDAPCPTIYHLRRHLMAIPKGMDIRDLYLVCHHMIKYRGHFFHEVTDVSPSLDGTISELVSRFEEIGMPITISDMDAFKNALCDDSLRSSEKKRILSKHIGSKNKGVSGSLSSLLSGSNVSLSKMFDGIDSKDPHISFGGSNVEQSLDELESLLDADRFNAMRAARGVYEAALLHNLLSDSDCISDHMVRKYDQHRIDLITLKDAVRKHSPQSYGDVFKRNDVKGNYCSYVNVCGDSKPKQSCDREQFCKYLQSIFRGTGVDDDPDFKVMMEHINNHTFMPKQSGRDNSLLPNSLHHIELERILDNAESQLPFLKEVDDSGFSVKERILQLHSFRIPYFVGPLGKGSKNSWAVTLSNERITPWNFEKVIDMGATAKAFMGRCTCDCMYIKGEKVLPSDSILYSRFRFLDQLNHVRIDDRPLPSRIKRSLIERMLKDDGTITDGRSLSSCLENMGAIDTEVPYRITGVPSDIGSALFSERALKRILGNDTFDYEELEDIVQIIAVFDDRSRKIDVIKGRYGDRLTDEAIRSLSKLRFRGWSDISKRFLIDIREIERVSKDPMNIMEMLEHTSLTFDEILDTYGFRDKAAALGGGEDRLPKYEDLQGHSLHPSEKRSIWRAMSIVRDIVSSLGGSPKRIFVESIHNESYQYVDDQYQRYQNLLRSYERNDESVDMVRSLESFGPKGTRSRNVYLYHAQLGRCIYCGTLLNVDDI
;
A
#
# COMPACT_ATOMS: atom_id res chain seq x y z
N MET A 1 -9.84 47.86 51.39
CA MET A 1 -8.43 48.23 51.19
C MET A 1 -7.96 47.52 49.94
N ASP A 2 -8.26 48.14 48.80
CA ASP A 2 -7.88 47.66 47.47
C ASP A 2 -6.45 48.10 47.17
N HIS A 3 -5.49 47.20 47.32
CA HIS A 3 -4.20 47.37 46.68
C HIS A 3 -4.29 46.82 45.26
N LYS A 4 -4.54 47.74 44.32
CA LYS A 4 -4.14 47.61 42.92
C LYS A 4 -2.62 47.35 42.89
N ASP A 5 -2.22 46.10 42.73
CA ASP A 5 -0.90 45.76 42.18
C ASP A 5 -0.98 46.01 40.67
N THR A 6 -0.86 47.30 40.31
CA THR A 6 -0.60 47.74 38.94
C THR A 6 0.72 47.11 38.48
N CYS A 7 0.69 46.37 37.37
CA CYS A 7 1.87 46.27 36.51
C CYS A 7 2.43 47.67 36.30
N ASP A 8 3.75 47.85 36.45
CA ASP A 8 4.43 49.07 36.03
C ASP A 8 3.97 49.44 34.62
N SER A 9 3.15 50.49 34.57
CA SER A 9 2.47 50.99 33.39
C SER A 9 3.34 51.96 32.61
N SER A 10 4.67 51.75 32.60
CA SER A 10 5.64 52.70 32.04
C SER A 10 6.47 52.13 30.89
N ASP A 11 5.96 51.15 30.14
CA ASP A 11 6.45 50.91 28.78
C ASP A 11 5.31 50.43 27.87
N ARG A 12 4.71 51.38 27.12
CA ARG A 12 3.95 51.12 25.88
C ARG A 12 4.88 50.68 24.73
N ASN A 13 6.07 50.18 25.05
CA ASN A 13 6.98 49.58 24.09
C ASN A 13 6.61 48.10 23.95
N GLY A 14 5.79 47.79 22.95
CA GLY A 14 5.32 46.43 22.68
C GLY A 14 6.41 45.36 22.71
N TYR A 15 6.02 44.12 23.03
CA TYR A 15 6.91 43.03 23.39
C TYR A 15 7.27 42.12 22.20
N LEU A 16 8.31 41.31 22.38
CA LEU A 16 8.77 40.28 21.44
C LEU A 16 8.48 38.89 22.02
N LEU A 17 8.14 37.94 21.15
CA LEU A 17 7.88 36.55 21.54
C LEU A 17 8.82 35.61 20.77
N GLY A 18 9.57 34.77 21.48
CA GLY A 18 10.31 33.65 20.90
C GLY A 18 9.61 32.33 21.16
N LEU A 19 9.58 31.45 20.16
CA LEU A 19 9.02 30.10 20.22
C LEU A 19 10.04 29.10 19.67
N SER A 20 10.27 28.00 20.40
CA SER A 20 11.04 26.85 19.93
C SER A 20 10.13 25.63 19.93
N ILE A 21 9.79 25.13 18.75
CA ILE A 21 8.78 24.09 18.53
C ILE A 21 9.49 22.79 18.20
N SER A 22 9.22 21.75 18.98
CA SER A 22 9.68 20.38 18.75
C SER A 22 8.50 19.39 18.79
N PRO A 23 8.67 18.16 18.30
CA PRO A 23 7.63 17.12 18.30
C PRO A 23 7.10 16.71 19.68
N THR A 24 7.81 17.07 20.75
CA THR A 24 7.50 16.71 22.15
C THR A 24 7.52 17.92 23.10
N SER A 25 7.83 19.11 22.61
CA SER A 25 7.93 20.30 23.44
C SER A 25 7.66 21.59 22.67
N VAL A 26 7.12 22.59 23.35
CA VAL A 26 7.15 23.97 22.87
C VAL A 26 7.75 24.86 23.96
N GLY A 27 8.92 25.42 23.69
CA GLY A 27 9.54 26.47 24.49
C GLY A 27 9.03 27.85 24.08
N TRP A 28 8.88 28.76 25.05
CA TRP A 28 8.57 30.17 24.78
C TRP A 28 9.35 31.10 25.70
N ALA A 29 9.61 32.32 25.23
CA ALA A 29 10.15 33.41 26.02
C ALA A 29 9.59 34.74 25.51
N VAL A 30 9.23 35.63 26.43
CA VAL A 30 8.76 36.99 26.11
C VAL A 30 9.76 38.02 26.62
N THR A 31 10.15 38.94 25.75
CA THR A 31 11.09 40.01 26.06
C THR A 31 10.55 41.39 25.69
N ASP A 32 11.16 42.43 26.27
CA ASP A 32 11.07 43.79 25.73
C ASP A 32 11.87 43.93 24.41
N GLN A 33 11.96 45.14 23.87
CA GLN A 33 12.74 45.42 22.64
C GLN A 33 14.25 45.42 22.86
N GLN A 34 14.70 45.44 24.11
CA GLN A 34 16.09 45.36 24.55
C GLN A 34 16.50 43.92 24.92
N TYR A 35 15.63 42.94 24.66
CA TYR A 35 15.81 41.52 24.94
C TYR A 35 15.85 41.14 26.43
N ASN A 36 15.31 41.99 27.32
CA ASN A 36 15.14 41.62 28.73
C ASN A 36 13.85 40.81 28.90
N LEU A 37 13.93 39.72 29.68
CA LEU A 37 12.76 38.89 30.00
C LEU A 37 11.72 39.67 30.80
N LEU A 38 10.48 39.68 30.32
CA LEU A 38 9.37 40.30 31.04
C LEU A 38 8.97 39.46 32.27
N LYS A 39 8.27 40.12 33.19
CA LYS A 39 7.66 39.46 34.35
C LYS A 39 6.16 39.74 34.37
N TYR A 40 5.37 38.69 34.54
CA TYR A 40 3.93 38.76 34.74
C TYR A 40 3.57 38.13 36.09
N LYS A 41 2.84 38.86 36.94
CA LYS A 41 2.51 38.43 38.32
C LYS A 41 3.72 37.87 39.09
N ARG A 42 4.85 38.60 39.03
CA ARG A 42 6.13 38.24 39.65
C ARG A 42 6.81 36.96 39.13
N ARG A 43 6.32 36.36 38.04
CA ARG A 43 6.95 35.24 37.35
C ARG A 43 7.56 35.70 36.03
N THR A 44 8.77 35.24 35.73
CA THR A 44 9.40 35.46 34.42
C THR A 44 8.60 34.78 33.32
N THR A 45 8.40 35.47 32.19
CA THR A 45 7.55 35.03 31.08
C THR A 45 8.32 34.16 30.08
N TRP A 46 8.91 33.06 30.58
CA TRP A 46 9.48 32.00 29.75
C TRP A 46 9.09 30.64 30.31
N GLY A 47 9.17 29.62 29.48
CA GLY A 47 8.88 28.26 29.91
C GLY A 47 8.97 27.26 28.77
N ILE A 48 8.69 26.01 29.12
CA ILE A 48 8.59 24.91 28.17
C ILE A 48 7.37 24.06 28.51
N HIS A 49 6.62 23.67 27.48
CA HIS A 49 5.45 22.81 27.58
C HIS A 49 5.80 21.48 26.95
N LEU A 50 5.95 20.45 27.78
CA LEU A 50 6.26 19.10 27.36
C LEU A 50 4.96 18.32 27.11
N PHE A 51 4.96 17.50 26.06
CA PHE A 51 3.85 16.61 25.73
C PHE A 51 4.36 15.36 25.01
N ASP A 52 3.60 14.28 25.13
CA ASP A 52 3.93 13.04 24.41
C ASP A 52 3.88 13.26 22.90
N LYS A 53 4.76 12.57 22.17
CA LYS A 53 4.73 12.56 20.70
C LYS A 53 3.38 12.06 20.22
N ALA A 54 2.83 12.68 19.17
CA ALA A 54 1.61 12.19 18.57
C ALA A 54 1.90 10.99 17.67
N ASP A 55 1.25 9.87 17.96
CA ASP A 55 1.28 8.69 17.09
C ASP A 55 0.40 8.87 15.85
N THR A 56 0.75 8.12 14.81
CA THR A 56 -0.09 8.01 13.61
C THR A 56 -1.32 7.16 13.88
N ALA A 57 -2.35 7.29 13.04
CA ALA A 57 -3.58 6.50 13.18
C ALA A 57 -3.44 5.03 12.70
N LYS A 58 -2.22 4.56 12.37
CA LYS A 58 -1.95 3.26 11.74
C LYS A 58 -2.43 2.08 12.58
N GLU A 59 -2.08 2.02 13.86
CA GLU A 59 -2.46 0.90 14.73
C GLU A 59 -3.98 0.84 14.93
N ARG A 60 -4.62 2.00 15.17
CA ARG A 60 -6.08 2.11 15.25
C ARG A 60 -6.76 1.67 13.96
N HIS A 61 -6.14 1.94 12.80
CA HIS A 61 -6.62 1.48 11.51
C HIS A 61 -6.59 -0.05 11.40
N GLN A 62 -5.46 -0.68 11.76
CA GLN A 62 -5.30 -2.15 11.75
C GLN A 62 -6.35 -2.84 12.63
N TYR A 63 -6.56 -2.38 13.87
CA TYR A 63 -7.61 -2.94 14.73
C TYR A 63 -9.01 -2.77 14.16
N ARG A 64 -9.29 -1.65 13.48
CA ARG A 64 -10.59 -1.40 12.84
C ARG A 64 -10.84 -2.36 11.68
N ILE A 65 -9.83 -2.62 10.85
CA ILE A 65 -9.91 -3.60 9.75
C ILE A 65 -10.17 -5.00 10.32
N ALA A 66 -9.39 -5.42 11.33
CA ALA A 66 -9.54 -6.74 11.96
C ALA A 66 -10.96 -6.96 12.51
N ARG A 67 -11.52 -5.98 13.23
CA ARG A 67 -12.91 -6.05 13.73
C ARG A 67 -13.92 -6.19 12.59
N ARG A 68 -13.79 -5.41 11.52
CA ARG A 68 -14.68 -5.48 10.35
C ARG A 68 -14.59 -6.85 9.66
N ARG A 69 -13.38 -7.39 9.50
CA ARG A 69 -13.15 -8.72 8.92
C ARG A 69 -13.83 -9.81 9.74
N ILE A 70 -13.68 -9.79 11.06
CA ILE A 70 -14.34 -10.75 11.97
C ILE A 70 -15.86 -10.62 11.88
N SER A 71 -16.38 -9.38 11.92
CA SER A 71 -17.82 -9.12 11.80
C SER A 71 -18.39 -9.64 10.46
N ARG A 72 -17.70 -9.37 9.34
CA ARG A 72 -18.10 -9.84 8.01
C ARG A 72 -18.02 -11.36 7.89
N ARG A 73 -17.04 -11.99 8.51
CA ARG A 73 -16.96 -13.46 8.59
C ARG A 73 -18.17 -14.03 9.34
N ARG A 74 -18.51 -13.49 10.51
CA ARG A 74 -19.70 -13.90 11.27
C ARG A 74 -20.98 -13.70 10.46
N TRP A 75 -21.11 -12.55 9.80
CA TRP A 75 -22.24 -12.27 8.91
C TRP A 75 -22.39 -13.31 7.79
N ARG A 76 -21.31 -13.68 7.11
CA ARG A 76 -21.38 -14.75 6.08
C ARG A 76 -21.82 -16.09 6.66
N LEU A 77 -21.29 -16.48 7.83
CA LEU A 77 -21.68 -17.73 8.48
C LEU A 77 -23.14 -17.70 8.95
N SER A 78 -23.68 -16.54 9.33
CA SER A 78 -25.11 -16.36 9.61
C SER A 78 -25.97 -16.60 8.37
N LEU A 79 -25.60 -16.03 7.22
CA LEU A 79 -26.32 -16.24 5.97
C LEU A 79 -26.28 -17.71 5.52
N LEU A 80 -25.13 -18.38 5.67
CA LEU A 80 -25.03 -19.81 5.40
C LEU A 80 -25.95 -20.61 6.32
N ARG A 81 -25.96 -20.29 7.62
CA ARG A 81 -26.84 -20.94 8.60
C ARG A 81 -28.31 -20.76 8.22
N GLU A 82 -28.73 -19.54 7.88
CA GLU A 82 -30.09 -19.23 7.43
C GLU A 82 -30.54 -20.13 6.26
N MET A 83 -29.64 -20.48 5.33
CA MET A 83 -29.95 -21.36 4.19
C MET A 83 -30.13 -22.85 4.55
N PHE A 84 -29.50 -23.30 5.64
CA PHE A 84 -29.51 -24.71 6.06
C PHE A 84 -30.42 -24.99 7.27
N GLU A 85 -30.85 -23.95 7.99
CA GLU A 85 -31.52 -24.06 9.30
C GLU A 85 -32.73 -25.01 9.26
N ASP A 86 -33.66 -24.79 8.33
CA ASP A 86 -34.90 -25.55 8.23
C ASP A 86 -34.62 -27.04 7.93
N GLN A 87 -33.73 -27.31 6.98
CA GLN A 87 -33.43 -28.67 6.54
C GLN A 87 -32.62 -29.45 7.58
N ILE A 88 -31.66 -28.82 8.25
CA ILE A 88 -30.91 -29.47 9.34
C ILE A 88 -31.81 -29.69 10.55
N SER A 89 -32.70 -28.76 10.89
CA SER A 89 -33.59 -28.90 12.04
C SER A 89 -34.56 -30.09 11.90
N LYS A 90 -34.91 -30.48 10.66
CA LYS A 90 -35.68 -31.70 10.38
C LYS A 90 -34.92 -32.98 10.72
N VAL A 91 -33.58 -32.96 10.68
CA VAL A 91 -32.70 -34.12 10.94
C VAL A 91 -32.17 -34.12 12.37
N ASP A 92 -31.65 -32.97 12.85
CA ASP A 92 -31.14 -32.77 14.20
C ASP A 92 -31.44 -31.33 14.68
N PRO A 93 -32.55 -31.12 15.41
CA PRO A 93 -32.93 -29.81 15.96
C PRO A 93 -31.89 -29.20 16.91
N THR A 94 -30.99 -30.01 17.47
CA THR A 94 -30.00 -29.58 18.46
C THR A 94 -28.63 -29.26 17.87
N PHE A 95 -28.43 -29.52 16.57
CA PHE A 95 -27.16 -29.42 15.88
C PHE A 95 -26.48 -28.05 16.08
N PHE A 96 -27.19 -26.95 15.78
CA PHE A 96 -26.62 -25.59 15.87
C PHE A 96 -26.36 -25.15 17.31
N SER A 97 -27.22 -25.52 18.26
CA SER A 97 -27.03 -25.23 19.68
C SER A 97 -25.77 -25.91 20.21
N LYS A 98 -25.55 -27.17 19.84
CA LYS A 98 -24.34 -27.88 20.22
C LYS A 98 -23.10 -27.28 19.53
N LEU A 99 -23.19 -26.94 18.26
CA LEU A 99 -22.12 -26.27 17.51
C LEU A 99 -21.70 -24.94 18.17
N GLN A 100 -22.65 -24.18 18.69
CA GLN A 100 -22.40 -22.90 19.37
C GLN A 100 -21.78 -23.08 20.77
N SER A 101 -22.12 -24.16 21.48
CA SER A 101 -21.59 -24.47 22.81
C SER A 101 -20.17 -25.06 22.82
N MET A 102 -19.63 -25.44 21.66
CA MET A 102 -18.33 -26.08 21.55
C MET A 102 -17.18 -25.07 21.42
N GLU A 103 -16.31 -25.04 22.42
CA GLU A 103 -14.99 -24.40 22.34
C GLU A 103 -13.94 -25.41 21.79
N GLY A 104 -14.01 -25.80 20.52
CA GLY A 104 -13.08 -26.83 19.98
C GLY A 104 -13.29 -27.29 18.54
N ASP A 105 -12.54 -28.33 18.13
CA ASP A 105 -12.55 -28.90 16.78
C ASP A 105 -13.82 -29.74 16.53
N VAL A 106 -14.77 -29.13 15.82
CA VAL A 106 -16.13 -29.61 15.60
C VAL A 106 -16.19 -30.94 14.82
N SER A 107 -15.16 -31.25 14.01
CA SER A 107 -15.26 -32.36 13.04
C SER A 107 -15.27 -33.75 13.69
N ARG A 108 -14.73 -33.92 14.90
CA ARG A 108 -14.65 -35.23 15.56
C ARG A 108 -15.95 -35.70 16.22
N THR A 109 -16.92 -34.80 16.42
CA THR A 109 -18.11 -35.09 17.22
C THR A 109 -19.38 -35.30 16.39
N TYR A 110 -19.36 -34.93 15.10
CA TYR A 110 -20.54 -34.95 14.22
C TYR A 110 -20.34 -35.65 12.88
N ALA A 111 -19.11 -36.05 12.51
CA ALA A 111 -18.94 -36.88 11.34
C ALA A 111 -19.71 -38.19 11.54
N SER A 112 -20.50 -38.57 10.53
CA SER A 112 -21.12 -39.90 10.42
C SER A 112 -20.06 -41.01 10.57
N ASP A 113 -20.49 -42.28 10.76
CA ASP A 113 -19.67 -43.47 11.09
C ASP A 113 -18.41 -43.74 10.20
N ALA A 114 -18.13 -42.92 9.18
CA ALA A 114 -16.90 -42.95 8.41
C ALA A 114 -15.75 -42.22 9.15
N PRO A 115 -14.56 -42.86 9.32
CA PRO A 115 -13.43 -42.25 10.01
C PRO A 115 -12.79 -41.15 9.14
N CYS A 116 -13.33 -39.94 9.19
CA CYS A 116 -12.74 -38.74 8.61
C CYS A 116 -11.89 -38.03 9.69
N PRO A 117 -10.57 -38.31 9.78
CA PRO A 117 -9.75 -37.77 10.87
C PRO A 117 -9.61 -36.24 10.81
N THR A 118 -9.88 -35.62 9.64
CA THR A 118 -9.77 -34.18 9.43
C THR A 118 -10.85 -33.68 8.46
N ILE A 119 -11.17 -32.38 8.50
CA ILE A 119 -12.16 -31.76 7.59
C ILE A 119 -11.82 -31.92 6.10
N TYR A 120 -10.54 -32.06 5.76
CA TYR A 120 -10.10 -32.27 4.38
C TYR A 120 -10.40 -33.69 3.89
N HIS A 121 -10.41 -34.68 4.79
CA HIS A 121 -10.90 -36.02 4.45
C HIS A 121 -12.39 -35.97 4.13
N LEU A 122 -13.17 -35.21 4.91
CA LEU A 122 -14.60 -35.04 4.66
C LEU A 122 -14.87 -34.33 3.32
N ARG A 123 -14.13 -33.26 3.02
CA ARG A 123 -14.20 -32.58 1.69
C ARG A 123 -13.92 -33.55 0.56
N ARG A 124 -12.83 -34.32 0.65
CA ARG A 124 -12.46 -35.33 -0.36
C ARG A 124 -13.55 -36.40 -0.50
N HIS A 125 -14.12 -36.83 0.62
CA HIS A 125 -15.19 -37.81 0.64
C HIS A 125 -16.45 -37.30 -0.07
N LEU A 126 -16.90 -36.07 0.23
CA LEU A 126 -18.08 -35.47 -0.41
C LEU A 126 -17.87 -35.17 -1.92
N MET A 127 -16.62 -34.97 -2.36
CA MET A 127 -16.30 -34.86 -3.79
C MET A 127 -16.37 -36.20 -4.54
N ALA A 128 -16.15 -37.32 -3.84
CA ALA A 128 -16.08 -38.65 -4.46
C ALA A 128 -17.40 -39.44 -4.36
N ILE A 129 -18.25 -39.16 -3.37
CA ILE A 129 -19.47 -39.94 -3.15
C ILE A 129 -20.60 -39.51 -4.08
N PRO A 130 -21.21 -40.45 -4.83
CA PRO A 130 -22.40 -40.19 -5.62
C PRO A 130 -23.73 -40.36 -4.85
N LYS A 131 -23.78 -41.06 -3.70
CA LYS A 131 -25.01 -41.30 -2.89
C LYS A 131 -24.76 -41.44 -1.38
N GLY A 132 -25.68 -40.96 -0.54
CA GLY A 132 -25.68 -41.14 0.92
C GLY A 132 -25.13 -39.97 1.74
N MET A 133 -25.19 -38.75 1.20
CA MET A 133 -24.66 -37.55 1.86
C MET A 133 -25.52 -37.10 3.05
N ASP A 134 -24.90 -36.94 4.22
CA ASP A 134 -25.52 -36.30 5.37
C ASP A 134 -25.51 -34.77 5.21
N ILE A 135 -26.66 -34.13 5.41
CA ILE A 135 -26.79 -32.67 5.35
C ILE A 135 -25.92 -31.94 6.38
N ARG A 136 -25.65 -32.56 7.54
CA ARG A 136 -24.78 -32.04 8.58
C ARG A 136 -23.32 -32.00 8.10
N ASP A 137 -22.88 -33.04 7.43
CA ASP A 137 -21.54 -33.13 6.84
C ASP A 137 -21.34 -32.09 5.74
N LEU A 138 -22.35 -31.91 4.87
CA LEU A 138 -22.36 -30.84 3.86
C LEU A 138 -22.24 -29.45 4.50
N TYR A 139 -23.00 -29.18 5.56
CA TYR A 139 -22.94 -27.90 6.25
C TYR A 139 -21.57 -27.65 6.90
N LEU A 140 -20.96 -28.67 7.54
CA LEU A 140 -19.62 -28.53 8.13
C LEU A 140 -18.57 -28.16 7.09
N VAL A 141 -18.63 -28.77 5.91
CA VAL A 141 -17.74 -28.46 4.79
C VAL A 141 -17.99 -27.04 4.26
N CYS A 142 -19.23 -26.67 3.96
CA CYS A 142 -19.57 -25.33 3.49
C CYS A 142 -19.15 -24.26 4.51
N HIS A 143 -19.41 -24.51 5.80
CA HIS A 143 -19.03 -23.64 6.90
C HIS A 143 -17.51 -23.45 6.98
N HIS A 144 -16.74 -24.54 6.88
CA HIS A 144 -15.27 -24.48 6.85
C HIS A 144 -14.77 -23.65 5.67
N MET A 145 -15.28 -23.90 4.45
CA MET A 145 -14.83 -23.22 3.23
C MET A 145 -15.21 -21.74 3.22
N ILE A 146 -16.40 -21.35 3.70
CA ILE A 146 -16.81 -19.95 3.82
C ILE A 146 -16.03 -19.20 4.92
N LYS A 147 -15.65 -19.90 6.00
CA LYS A 147 -14.84 -19.35 7.09
C LYS A 147 -13.39 -19.10 6.65
N TYR A 148 -12.82 -20.04 5.90
CA TYR A 148 -11.43 -20.07 5.43
C TYR A 148 -11.35 -20.10 3.89
N ARG A 149 -11.97 -19.11 3.24
CA ARG A 149 -12.18 -19.05 1.79
C ARG A 149 -10.96 -18.66 0.92
N GLY A 150 -9.75 -18.66 1.46
CA GLY A 150 -8.57 -18.18 0.73
C GLY A 150 -8.58 -16.68 0.39
N HIS A 151 -7.59 -16.24 -0.42
CA HIS A 151 -7.39 -14.84 -0.82
C HIS A 151 -7.94 -14.51 -2.23
N PHE A 152 -8.17 -13.23 -2.50
CA PHE A 152 -8.81 -12.72 -3.74
C PHE A 152 -7.83 -11.93 -4.61
N PHE A 153 -6.63 -12.48 -4.83
CA PHE A 153 -5.59 -11.77 -5.59
C PHE A 153 -5.78 -11.89 -7.09
N HIS A 154 -6.09 -13.10 -7.54
CA HIS A 154 -6.45 -13.45 -8.90
C HIS A 154 -7.98 -13.46 -9.02
N GLU A 155 -8.51 -12.98 -10.14
CA GLU A 155 -9.93 -13.09 -10.44
C GLU A 155 -10.32 -14.56 -10.61
N VAL A 156 -11.57 -14.90 -10.27
CA VAL A 156 -12.06 -16.29 -10.15
C VAL A 156 -11.96 -17.05 -11.49
N THR A 157 -11.81 -16.35 -12.61
CA THR A 157 -11.76 -16.91 -13.96
C THR A 157 -10.44 -17.62 -14.30
N ASP A 158 -9.33 -17.32 -13.62
CA ASP A 158 -8.05 -17.97 -13.88
C ASP A 158 -7.86 -19.17 -12.94
N VAL A 159 -8.25 -20.36 -13.42
CA VAL A 159 -8.12 -21.65 -12.71
C VAL A 159 -6.66 -21.97 -12.37
N SER A 160 -5.72 -21.40 -13.12
CA SER A 160 -4.31 -21.27 -12.77
C SER A 160 -3.74 -20.15 -13.62
N PRO A 161 -3.33 -19.00 -13.05
CA PRO A 161 -2.68 -17.97 -13.86
C PRO A 161 -1.42 -18.59 -14.48
N SER A 162 -1.27 -18.47 -15.80
CA SER A 162 -0.08 -18.98 -16.47
C SER A 162 1.16 -18.39 -15.81
N LEU A 163 2.10 -19.25 -15.39
CA LEU A 163 3.35 -18.82 -14.79
C LEU A 163 4.07 -17.81 -15.71
N ASP A 164 3.99 -18.02 -17.04
CA ASP A 164 4.50 -17.08 -18.04
C ASP A 164 3.79 -15.73 -18.05
N GLY A 165 2.45 -15.74 -17.94
CA GLY A 165 1.65 -14.52 -17.91
C GLY A 165 1.95 -13.67 -16.68
N THR A 166 2.04 -14.30 -15.50
CA THR A 166 2.37 -13.59 -14.24
C THR A 166 3.78 -13.04 -14.23
N ILE A 167 4.75 -13.78 -14.78
CA ILE A 167 6.13 -13.30 -14.92
C ILE A 167 6.20 -12.12 -15.91
N SER A 168 5.45 -12.19 -17.01
CA SER A 168 5.38 -11.09 -17.99
C SER A 168 4.77 -9.83 -17.38
N GLU A 169 3.69 -9.98 -16.59
CA GLU A 169 3.11 -8.86 -15.85
C GLU A 169 4.11 -8.27 -14.84
N LEU A 170 4.82 -9.12 -14.10
CA LEU A 170 5.87 -8.68 -13.18
C LEU A 170 6.93 -7.82 -13.89
N VAL A 171 7.47 -8.28 -15.01
CA VAL A 171 8.46 -7.51 -15.80
C VAL A 171 7.89 -6.16 -16.23
N SER A 172 6.66 -6.16 -16.76
CA SER A 172 5.98 -4.93 -17.20
C SER A 172 5.77 -3.93 -16.05
N ARG A 173 5.32 -4.38 -14.86
CA ARG A 173 5.11 -3.48 -13.71
C ARG A 173 6.41 -2.86 -13.20
N PHE A 174 7.53 -3.60 -13.25
CA PHE A 174 8.83 -3.09 -12.85
C PHE A 174 9.41 -2.09 -13.85
N GLU A 175 9.14 -2.30 -15.15
CA GLU A 175 9.46 -1.33 -16.18
C GLU A 175 8.67 -0.01 -16.00
N GLU A 176 7.37 -0.10 -15.69
CA GLU A 176 6.49 1.06 -15.47
C GLU A 176 6.91 1.97 -14.30
N ILE A 177 7.57 1.41 -13.27
CA ILE A 177 8.11 2.19 -12.14
C ILE A 177 9.54 2.69 -12.39
N GLY A 178 10.06 2.52 -13.60
CA GLY A 178 11.42 2.94 -13.96
C GLY A 178 12.52 2.04 -13.41
N MET A 179 12.20 0.82 -13.00
CA MET A 179 13.13 -0.15 -12.40
C MET A 179 13.13 -1.46 -13.21
N PRO A 180 13.52 -1.43 -14.50
CA PRO A 180 13.39 -2.59 -15.38
C PRO A 180 14.16 -3.79 -14.85
N ILE A 181 13.52 -4.95 -14.95
CA ILE A 181 14.09 -6.26 -14.64
C ILE A 181 14.08 -7.13 -15.88
N THR A 182 15.03 -8.03 -16.00
CA THR A 182 15.11 -9.04 -17.07
C THR A 182 15.26 -10.42 -16.47
N ILE A 183 14.76 -11.43 -17.16
CA ILE A 183 14.97 -12.83 -16.79
C ILE A 183 15.77 -13.48 -17.90
N SER A 184 16.99 -13.91 -17.60
CA SER A 184 17.95 -14.41 -18.60
C SER A 184 17.60 -15.80 -19.12
N ASP A 185 17.11 -16.68 -18.25
CA ASP A 185 16.71 -18.05 -18.57
C ASP A 185 15.38 -18.34 -17.87
N MET A 186 14.30 -18.33 -18.66
CA MET A 186 12.94 -18.53 -18.16
C MET A 186 12.72 -19.95 -17.63
N ASP A 187 13.28 -20.97 -18.25
CA ASP A 187 13.03 -22.36 -17.85
C ASP A 187 13.77 -22.71 -16.56
N ALA A 188 15.05 -22.33 -16.45
CA ALA A 188 15.80 -22.49 -15.20
C ALA A 188 15.19 -21.68 -14.05
N PHE A 189 14.70 -20.47 -14.34
CA PHE A 189 14.00 -19.64 -13.37
C PHE A 189 12.72 -20.31 -12.85
N LYS A 190 11.86 -20.81 -13.75
CA LYS A 190 10.63 -21.52 -13.39
C LYS A 190 10.91 -22.78 -12.58
N ASN A 191 11.86 -23.60 -13.01
CA ASN A 191 12.23 -24.83 -12.31
C ASN A 191 12.70 -24.52 -10.88
N ALA A 192 13.56 -23.52 -10.70
CA ALA A 192 14.00 -23.10 -9.38
C ALA A 192 12.86 -22.54 -8.53
N LEU A 193 11.92 -21.80 -9.14
CA LEU A 193 10.76 -21.22 -8.48
C LEU A 193 9.75 -22.30 -8.04
N CYS A 194 9.62 -23.39 -8.79
CA CYS A 194 8.73 -24.51 -8.50
C CYS A 194 9.39 -25.66 -7.70
N ASP A 195 10.68 -25.59 -7.38
CA ASP A 195 11.29 -26.65 -6.56
C ASP A 195 11.00 -26.44 -5.06
N ASP A 196 10.24 -27.37 -4.47
CA ASP A 196 9.87 -27.40 -3.04
C ASP A 196 10.90 -28.13 -2.16
N SER A 197 11.86 -28.83 -2.76
CA SER A 197 12.97 -29.47 -2.02
C SER A 197 14.03 -28.47 -1.57
N LEU A 198 14.12 -27.33 -2.27
CA LEU A 198 15.12 -26.29 -2.00
C LEU A 198 14.74 -25.43 -0.79
N ARG A 199 15.73 -25.17 0.07
CA ARG A 199 15.59 -24.16 1.12
C ARG A 199 15.44 -22.76 0.53
N SER A 200 14.72 -21.87 1.20
CA SER A 200 14.57 -20.46 0.78
C SER A 200 15.90 -19.76 0.47
N SER A 201 16.96 -20.05 1.24
CA SER A 201 18.30 -19.50 1.00
C SER A 201 18.94 -19.99 -0.30
N GLU A 202 18.73 -21.26 -0.64
CA GLU A 202 19.27 -21.87 -1.86
C GLU A 202 18.45 -21.46 -3.09
N LYS A 203 17.13 -21.47 -2.97
CA LYS A 203 16.19 -20.95 -3.97
C LYS A 203 16.52 -19.49 -4.32
N LYS A 204 16.75 -18.64 -3.31
CA LYS A 204 17.24 -17.26 -3.48
C LYS A 204 18.53 -17.20 -4.30
N ARG A 205 19.52 -18.05 -3.99
CA ARG A 205 20.82 -18.06 -4.67
C ARG A 205 20.66 -18.39 -6.15
N ILE A 206 19.81 -19.35 -6.49
CA ILE A 206 19.55 -19.73 -7.89
C ILE A 206 18.78 -18.62 -8.61
N LEU A 207 17.68 -18.13 -8.04
CA LEU A 207 16.86 -17.05 -8.62
C LEU A 207 17.70 -15.78 -8.89
N SER A 208 18.62 -15.43 -7.98
CA SER A 208 19.47 -14.24 -8.13
C SER A 208 20.42 -14.28 -9.33
N LYS A 209 20.70 -15.46 -9.90
CA LYS A 209 21.50 -15.61 -11.13
C LYS A 209 20.69 -15.32 -12.39
N HIS A 210 19.37 -15.46 -12.32
CA HIS A 210 18.49 -15.35 -13.47
C HIS A 210 17.77 -14.00 -13.54
N ILE A 211 17.61 -13.29 -12.41
CA ILE A 211 17.03 -11.94 -12.36
C ILE A 211 18.12 -10.88 -12.61
N GLY A 212 18.08 -10.25 -13.78
CA GLY A 212 18.88 -9.07 -14.12
C GLY A 212 18.17 -7.76 -13.73
N SER A 213 18.90 -6.82 -13.14
CA SER A 213 18.45 -5.44 -12.97
C SER A 213 19.65 -4.50 -12.87
N LYS A 214 19.50 -3.25 -13.28
CA LYS A 214 20.53 -2.21 -13.08
C LYS A 214 20.78 -1.94 -11.58
N ASN A 215 19.78 -2.19 -10.73
CA ASN A 215 19.91 -2.05 -9.29
C ASN A 215 20.02 -3.43 -8.64
N LYS A 216 21.22 -3.76 -8.10
CA LYS A 216 21.48 -5.04 -7.40
C LYS A 216 20.61 -5.23 -6.15
N GLY A 217 20.17 -4.14 -5.53
CA GLY A 217 19.23 -4.18 -4.40
C GLY A 217 17.86 -4.72 -4.81
N VAL A 218 17.38 -4.35 -6.01
CA VAL A 218 16.09 -4.80 -6.56
C VAL A 218 16.13 -6.27 -6.93
N SER A 219 17.14 -6.72 -7.69
CA SER A 219 17.25 -8.13 -8.07
C SER A 219 17.44 -9.04 -6.85
N GLY A 220 18.27 -8.63 -5.88
CA GLY A 220 18.47 -9.36 -4.64
C GLY A 220 17.22 -9.42 -3.74
N SER A 221 16.48 -8.31 -3.66
CA SER A 221 15.22 -8.21 -2.93
C SER A 221 14.12 -9.04 -3.59
N LEU A 222 13.95 -8.95 -4.91
CA LEU A 222 12.98 -9.73 -5.66
C LEU A 222 13.26 -11.23 -5.55
N SER A 223 14.52 -11.66 -5.67
CA SER A 223 14.93 -13.06 -5.47
C SER A 223 14.61 -13.56 -4.05
N SER A 224 14.74 -12.68 -3.06
CA SER A 224 14.44 -13.01 -1.66
C SER A 224 12.94 -13.12 -1.42
N LEU A 225 12.14 -12.23 -2.01
CA LEU A 225 10.68 -12.27 -1.92
C LEU A 225 10.10 -13.52 -2.62
N LEU A 226 10.58 -13.82 -3.83
CA LEU A 226 10.14 -14.98 -4.61
C LEU A 226 10.59 -16.33 -4.02
N SER A 227 11.57 -16.33 -3.11
CA SER A 227 11.94 -17.51 -2.32
C SER A 227 11.20 -17.60 -0.98
N GLY A 228 10.28 -16.68 -0.69
CA GLY A 228 9.53 -16.60 0.56
C GLY A 228 10.30 -15.99 1.74
N SER A 229 11.50 -15.45 1.51
CA SER A 229 12.34 -14.83 2.54
C SER A 229 11.86 -13.42 2.92
N ASN A 230 12.21 -12.96 4.12
CA ASN A 230 11.98 -11.58 4.54
C ASN A 230 12.95 -10.62 3.83
N VAL A 231 12.42 -9.48 3.39
CA VAL A 231 13.15 -8.41 2.73
C VAL A 231 12.78 -7.08 3.35
N SER A 232 13.77 -6.23 3.59
CA SER A 232 13.50 -4.86 4.01
C SER A 232 13.29 -3.99 2.78
N LEU A 233 12.18 -3.24 2.76
CA LEU A 233 11.75 -2.52 1.57
C LEU A 233 12.72 -1.41 1.17
N SER A 234 13.47 -0.84 2.12
CA SER A 234 14.49 0.19 1.86
C SER A 234 15.58 -0.27 0.88
N LYS A 235 15.82 -1.58 0.76
CA LYS A 235 16.78 -2.17 -0.19
C LYS A 235 16.25 -2.23 -1.62
N MET A 236 14.93 -2.10 -1.78
CA MET A 236 14.24 -2.24 -3.04
C MET A 236 13.76 -0.89 -3.58
N PHE A 237 13.24 -0.01 -2.73
CA PHE A 237 12.72 1.29 -3.12
C PHE A 237 13.34 2.42 -2.30
N ASP A 238 13.69 3.52 -2.98
CA ASP A 238 14.18 4.74 -2.34
C ASP A 238 13.04 5.50 -1.63
N GLY A 239 13.36 6.22 -0.54
CA GLY A 239 12.41 7.09 0.17
C GLY A 239 11.53 6.41 1.23
N ILE A 240 11.91 5.21 1.70
CA ILE A 240 11.20 4.50 2.78
C ILE A 240 11.85 4.86 4.13
N ASP A 241 11.31 5.88 4.79
CA ASP A 241 11.93 6.50 5.99
C ASP A 241 11.26 6.15 7.34
N SER A 242 10.37 5.16 7.36
CA SER A 242 9.77 4.65 8.59
C SER A 242 10.31 3.25 8.90
N LYS A 243 10.76 2.99 10.15
CA LYS A 243 11.11 1.67 10.73
C LYS A 243 11.14 0.55 9.67
N ASP A 244 12.24 0.46 8.92
CA ASP A 244 12.42 -0.35 7.71
C ASP A 244 11.62 -1.67 7.72
N PRO A 245 10.43 -1.69 7.11
CA PRO A 245 9.47 -2.75 7.29
C PRO A 245 9.92 -3.97 6.50
N HIS A 246 9.95 -5.11 7.18
CA HIS A 246 10.34 -6.38 6.60
C HIS A 246 9.12 -7.11 6.08
N ILE A 247 9.22 -7.59 4.84
CA ILE A 247 8.12 -8.23 4.12
C ILE A 247 8.57 -9.58 3.62
N SER A 248 7.69 -10.57 3.79
CA SER A 248 7.81 -11.88 3.17
C SER A 248 6.47 -12.26 2.57
N PHE A 249 6.51 -12.84 1.37
CA PHE A 249 5.34 -13.43 0.73
C PHE A 249 4.94 -14.76 1.39
N GLY A 250 5.82 -15.42 2.16
CA GLY A 250 5.53 -16.65 2.90
C GLY A 250 5.02 -16.45 4.34
N GLY A 251 4.81 -15.20 4.79
CA GLY A 251 4.40 -14.87 6.16
C GLY A 251 2.91 -15.16 6.45
N SER A 252 2.55 -15.36 7.73
CA SER A 252 1.18 -15.74 8.16
C SER A 252 0.12 -14.63 8.08
N ASN A 253 0.53 -13.36 7.94
CA ASN A 253 -0.36 -12.20 7.92
C ASN A 253 -0.33 -11.48 6.57
N VAL A 254 -0.38 -12.28 5.52
CA VAL A 254 -0.55 -11.94 4.11
C VAL A 254 -1.36 -10.67 3.81
N GLU A 255 -2.56 -10.51 4.38
CA GLU A 255 -3.39 -9.30 4.21
C GLU A 255 -2.80 -8.09 4.95
N GLN A 256 -2.24 -8.27 6.15
CA GLN A 256 -1.60 -7.18 6.88
C GLN A 256 -0.30 -6.73 6.21
N SER A 257 0.46 -7.66 5.62
CA SER A 257 1.65 -7.35 4.82
C SER A 257 1.29 -6.49 3.61
N LEU A 258 0.13 -6.71 2.98
CA LEU A 258 -0.37 -5.83 1.93
C LEU A 258 -0.81 -4.47 2.46
N ASP A 259 -1.59 -4.44 3.55
CA ASP A 259 -2.04 -3.18 4.14
C ASP A 259 -0.82 -2.33 4.57
N GLU A 260 0.24 -2.99 5.03
CA GLU A 260 1.52 -2.37 5.33
C GLU A 260 2.21 -1.86 4.06
N LEU A 261 2.32 -2.67 3.00
CA LEU A 261 2.83 -2.24 1.70
C LEU A 261 2.08 -1.03 1.14
N GLU A 262 0.75 -1.09 1.12
CA GLU A 262 -0.13 -0.03 0.62
C GLU A 262 0.03 1.26 1.41
N SER A 263 0.34 1.17 2.71
CA SER A 263 0.57 2.35 3.55
C SER A 263 1.94 3.00 3.36
N LEU A 264 2.89 2.31 2.72
CA LEU A 264 4.30 2.70 2.65
C LEU A 264 4.76 3.03 1.23
N LEU A 265 4.14 2.41 0.24
CA LEU A 265 4.48 2.53 -1.16
C LEU A 265 3.42 3.38 -1.86
N ASP A 266 3.84 4.15 -2.85
CA ASP A 266 2.90 4.67 -3.84
C ASP A 266 2.21 3.52 -4.58
N ALA A 267 1.09 3.83 -5.23
CA ALA A 267 0.25 2.84 -5.88
C ALA A 267 0.99 1.95 -6.89
N ASP A 268 1.98 2.48 -7.59
CA ASP A 268 2.68 1.75 -8.63
C ASP A 268 3.75 0.83 -8.08
N ARG A 269 4.51 1.28 -7.08
CA ARG A 269 5.39 0.40 -6.31
C ARG A 269 4.59 -0.69 -5.59
N PHE A 270 3.41 -0.37 -5.06
CA PHE A 270 2.49 -1.35 -4.48
C PHE A 270 2.03 -2.38 -5.51
N ASN A 271 1.62 -1.95 -6.70
CA ASN A 271 1.18 -2.82 -7.79
C ASN A 271 2.32 -3.72 -8.32
N ALA A 272 3.56 -3.20 -8.41
CA ALA A 272 4.73 -4.01 -8.76
C ALA A 272 4.98 -5.12 -7.71
N MET A 273 4.86 -4.79 -6.43
CA MET A 273 4.93 -5.78 -5.34
C MET A 273 3.80 -6.80 -5.39
N ARG A 274 2.59 -6.39 -5.79
CA ARG A 274 1.45 -7.29 -6.02
C ARG A 274 1.71 -8.26 -7.17
N ALA A 275 2.32 -7.81 -8.27
CA ALA A 275 2.72 -8.68 -9.38
C ALA A 275 3.81 -9.67 -8.97
N ALA A 276 4.83 -9.23 -8.22
CA ALA A 276 5.89 -10.11 -7.70
C ALA A 276 5.31 -11.21 -6.81
N ARG A 277 4.32 -10.86 -6.02
CA ARG A 277 3.59 -11.82 -5.20
C ARG A 277 2.76 -12.80 -6.04
N GLY A 278 2.11 -12.32 -7.10
CA GLY A 278 1.38 -13.18 -8.04
C GLY A 278 2.27 -14.29 -8.61
N VAL A 279 3.52 -13.98 -8.95
CA VAL A 279 4.51 -14.98 -9.40
C VAL A 279 4.84 -16.00 -8.31
N TYR A 280 5.06 -15.56 -7.07
CA TYR A 280 5.28 -16.47 -5.94
C TYR A 280 4.09 -17.41 -5.69
N GLU A 281 2.87 -16.88 -5.76
CA GLU A 281 1.63 -17.66 -5.61
C GLU A 281 1.45 -18.65 -6.76
N ALA A 282 1.68 -18.24 -8.01
CA ALA A 282 1.58 -19.11 -9.17
C ALA A 282 2.53 -20.31 -9.08
N ALA A 283 3.75 -20.10 -8.57
CA ALA A 283 4.69 -21.18 -8.32
C ALA A 283 4.24 -22.12 -7.18
N LEU A 284 3.74 -21.57 -6.08
CA LEU A 284 3.18 -22.39 -4.99
C LEU A 284 2.01 -23.25 -5.47
N LEU A 285 1.16 -22.69 -6.34
CA LEU A 285 0.01 -23.39 -6.93
C LEU A 285 0.45 -24.49 -7.88
N HIS A 286 1.45 -24.22 -8.71
CA HIS A 286 2.05 -25.22 -9.59
C HIS A 286 2.52 -26.44 -8.77
N ASN A 287 3.17 -26.22 -7.63
CA ASN A 287 3.65 -27.29 -6.76
C ASN A 287 2.55 -28.02 -6.01
N LEU A 288 1.50 -27.30 -5.62
CA LEU A 288 0.37 -27.90 -4.94
C LEU A 288 -0.44 -28.82 -5.87
N LEU A 289 -0.54 -28.43 -7.14
CA LEU A 289 -1.34 -29.11 -8.16
C LEU A 289 -0.56 -30.13 -8.99
N SER A 290 0.77 -30.07 -9.02
CA SER A 290 1.61 -31.00 -9.81
C SER A 290 1.43 -32.46 -9.39
N ASP A 291 1.18 -32.69 -8.10
CA ASP A 291 0.99 -34.04 -7.57
C ASP A 291 -0.46 -34.32 -7.15
N SER A 292 -1.33 -33.32 -6.97
CA SER A 292 -2.67 -33.48 -6.35
C SER A 292 -3.78 -32.83 -7.18
N ASP A 293 -4.89 -33.55 -7.38
CA ASP A 293 -6.03 -33.06 -8.17
C ASP A 293 -6.81 -31.91 -7.49
N CYS A 294 -6.64 -31.73 -6.17
CA CYS A 294 -7.29 -30.67 -5.40
C CYS A 294 -6.54 -30.32 -4.08
N ILE A 295 -6.95 -29.22 -3.42
CA ILE A 295 -6.40 -28.80 -2.11
C ILE A 295 -6.64 -29.88 -1.05
N SER A 296 -7.82 -30.49 -1.05
CA SER A 296 -8.17 -31.50 -0.06
C SER A 296 -7.25 -32.71 -0.14
N ASP A 297 -6.86 -33.15 -1.34
CA ASP A 297 -5.90 -34.24 -1.52
C ASP A 297 -4.51 -33.88 -0.99
N HIS A 298 -4.01 -32.69 -1.34
CA HIS A 298 -2.74 -32.19 -0.82
C HIS A 298 -2.73 -32.15 0.71
N MET A 299 -3.83 -31.69 1.32
CA MET A 299 -3.95 -31.61 2.78
C MET A 299 -4.06 -32.99 3.43
N VAL A 300 -4.71 -33.96 2.79
CA VAL A 300 -4.72 -35.36 3.26
C VAL A 300 -3.32 -35.96 3.23
N ARG A 301 -2.56 -35.75 2.14
CA ARG A 301 -1.16 -36.21 2.07
C ARG A 301 -0.28 -35.60 3.14
N LYS A 302 -0.45 -34.32 3.47
CA LYS A 302 0.25 -33.70 4.61
C LYS A 302 -0.06 -34.42 5.93
N TYR A 303 -1.30 -34.85 6.14
CA TYR A 303 -1.67 -35.60 7.34
C TYR A 303 -1.04 -37.00 7.34
N ASP A 304 -1.07 -37.69 6.22
CA ASP A 304 -0.46 -39.02 6.08
C ASP A 304 1.06 -38.95 6.26
N GLN A 305 1.72 -37.93 5.70
CA GLN A 305 3.16 -37.69 5.89
C GLN A 305 3.49 -37.42 7.36
N HIS A 306 2.70 -36.59 8.05
CA HIS A 306 2.89 -36.37 9.49
C HIS A 306 2.77 -37.67 10.28
N ARG A 307 1.82 -38.55 9.91
CA ARG A 307 1.66 -39.85 10.56
C ARG A 307 2.88 -40.75 10.35
N ILE A 308 3.41 -40.81 9.13
CA ILE A 308 4.64 -41.57 8.80
C ILE A 308 5.82 -41.02 9.60
N ASP A 309 6.05 -39.70 9.51
CA ASP A 309 7.11 -39.00 10.21
C ASP A 309 7.06 -39.24 11.73
N LEU A 310 5.86 -39.24 12.34
CA LEU A 310 5.69 -39.48 13.77
C LEU A 310 6.06 -40.91 14.18
N ILE A 311 5.74 -41.90 13.34
CA ILE A 311 6.13 -43.30 13.58
C ILE A 311 7.64 -43.40 13.52
N THR A 312 8.25 -42.90 12.43
CA THR A 312 9.71 -42.89 12.24
C THR A 312 10.43 -42.17 13.37
N LEU A 313 9.92 -41.01 13.82
CA LEU A 313 10.51 -40.27 14.94
C LEU A 313 10.45 -41.05 16.25
N LYS A 314 9.32 -41.72 16.54
CA LYS A 314 9.20 -42.55 17.75
C LYS A 314 10.20 -43.70 17.73
N ASP A 315 10.44 -44.31 16.58
CA ASP A 315 11.38 -45.42 16.45
C ASP A 315 12.83 -44.93 16.53
N ALA A 316 13.16 -43.80 15.90
CA ALA A 316 14.48 -43.16 16.03
C ALA A 316 14.82 -42.78 17.48
N VAL A 317 13.86 -42.16 18.19
CA VAL A 317 14.06 -41.80 19.61
C VAL A 317 14.22 -43.06 20.48
N ARG A 318 13.46 -44.12 20.23
CA ARG A 318 13.60 -45.38 20.99
C ARG A 318 14.95 -46.06 20.75
N LYS A 319 15.46 -46.03 19.51
CA LYS A 319 16.70 -46.71 19.12
C LYS A 319 17.95 -45.95 19.54
N HIS A 320 17.97 -44.62 19.39
CA HIS A 320 19.18 -43.81 19.57
C HIS A 320 19.16 -42.86 20.78
N SER A 321 17.99 -42.54 21.34
CA SER A 321 17.88 -41.63 22.50
C SER A 321 16.72 -42.01 23.44
N PRO A 322 16.66 -43.26 23.94
CA PRO A 322 15.50 -43.77 24.69
C PRO A 322 15.21 -42.96 25.97
N GLN A 323 16.25 -42.44 26.62
CA GLN A 323 16.15 -41.57 27.80
C GLN A 323 15.36 -40.28 27.53
N SER A 324 15.36 -39.79 26.29
CA SER A 324 14.72 -38.52 25.91
C SER A 324 13.24 -38.70 25.53
N TYR A 325 12.72 -39.93 25.48
CA TYR A 325 11.37 -40.21 24.98
C TYR A 325 10.27 -39.45 25.75
N GLY A 326 10.39 -39.37 27.08
CA GLY A 326 9.47 -38.60 27.92
C GLY A 326 9.50 -37.10 27.64
N ASP A 327 10.69 -36.55 27.45
CA ASP A 327 10.90 -35.13 27.18
C ASP A 327 10.36 -34.74 25.80
N VAL A 328 10.55 -35.59 24.79
CA VAL A 328 10.10 -35.33 23.42
C VAL A 328 8.57 -35.38 23.29
N PHE A 329 7.90 -36.35 23.95
CA PHE A 329 6.49 -36.66 23.66
C PHE A 329 5.49 -36.50 24.81
N LYS A 330 5.92 -36.35 26.08
CA LYS A 330 5.01 -36.40 27.25
C LYS A 330 5.06 -35.17 28.15
N ARG A 331 6.12 -34.36 28.11
CA ARG A 331 6.29 -33.21 29.01
C ARG A 331 5.67 -31.94 28.46
N ASN A 332 5.04 -31.17 29.35
CA ASN A 332 4.37 -29.90 29.02
C ASN A 332 5.25 -28.65 29.26
N ASP A 333 6.42 -28.81 29.86
CA ASP A 333 7.34 -27.75 30.28
C ASP A 333 8.61 -27.65 29.40
N VAL A 334 8.86 -28.63 28.52
CA VAL A 334 10.03 -28.65 27.64
C VAL A 334 9.79 -27.77 26.41
N LYS A 335 10.73 -26.87 26.12
CA LYS A 335 10.67 -25.97 24.96
C LYS A 335 10.95 -26.71 23.67
N GLY A 336 10.07 -26.55 22.68
CA GLY A 336 10.31 -27.04 21.33
C GLY A 336 10.10 -28.53 21.14
N ASN A 337 9.54 -29.24 22.13
CA ASN A 337 9.21 -30.67 22.00
C ASN A 337 7.92 -30.90 21.19
N TYR A 338 7.53 -32.17 20.98
CA TYR A 338 6.36 -32.49 20.16
C TYR A 338 5.07 -31.91 20.74
N CYS A 339 4.90 -31.95 22.07
CA CYS A 339 3.75 -31.35 22.74
C CYS A 339 3.64 -29.84 22.50
N SER A 340 4.76 -29.11 22.58
CA SER A 340 4.84 -27.68 22.25
C SER A 340 4.54 -27.42 20.77
N TYR A 341 4.94 -28.34 19.88
CA TYR A 341 4.68 -28.23 18.47
C TYR A 341 3.20 -28.45 18.16
N VAL A 342 2.59 -29.59 18.51
CA VAL A 342 1.16 -29.84 18.23
C VAL A 342 0.21 -29.06 19.13
N ASN A 343 0.74 -28.36 20.13
CA ASN A 343 0.01 -27.58 21.13
C ASN A 343 -0.97 -28.41 21.96
N VAL A 344 -0.63 -29.68 22.22
CA VAL A 344 -1.43 -30.65 22.99
C VAL A 344 -0.48 -31.52 23.82
N CYS A 345 -0.81 -31.72 25.10
CA CYS A 345 -0.06 -32.57 26.02
C CYS A 345 -1.02 -33.37 26.91
N GLY A 346 -1.44 -34.56 26.43
CA GLY A 346 -2.54 -35.30 27.07
C GLY A 346 -3.83 -34.47 27.08
N ASP A 347 -4.47 -34.35 28.24
CA ASP A 347 -5.66 -33.52 28.44
C ASP A 347 -5.35 -32.04 28.72
N SER A 348 -4.06 -31.65 28.70
CA SER A 348 -3.59 -30.30 29.04
C SER A 348 -2.91 -29.60 27.86
N LYS A 349 -2.75 -28.28 27.95
CA LYS A 349 -1.95 -27.49 26.99
C LYS A 349 -0.51 -27.36 27.47
N PRO A 350 0.48 -27.34 26.55
CA PRO A 350 1.87 -27.04 26.92
C PRO A 350 1.99 -25.60 27.43
N LYS A 351 3.01 -25.33 28.26
CA LYS A 351 3.29 -23.97 28.77
C LYS A 351 3.67 -22.98 27.67
N GLN A 352 4.16 -23.49 26.54
CA GLN A 352 4.61 -22.71 25.40
C GLN A 352 4.32 -23.47 24.10
N SER A 353 3.96 -22.73 23.05
CA SER A 353 3.87 -23.25 21.70
C SER A 353 5.20 -23.02 20.96
N CYS A 354 5.53 -23.89 20.01
CA CYS A 354 6.67 -23.67 19.10
C CYS A 354 6.28 -23.81 17.63
N ASP A 355 7.06 -23.21 16.74
CA ASP A 355 6.94 -23.41 15.30
C ASP A 355 7.75 -24.62 14.82
N ARG A 356 7.62 -24.94 13.51
CA ARG A 356 8.26 -26.13 12.91
C ARG A 356 9.78 -26.04 12.94
N GLU A 357 10.32 -24.85 12.74
CA GLU A 357 11.77 -24.61 12.76
C GLU A 357 12.34 -24.83 14.16
N GLN A 358 11.69 -24.29 15.19
CA GLN A 358 12.06 -24.51 16.59
C GLN A 358 11.98 -25.99 16.98
N PHE A 359 10.95 -26.71 16.52
CA PHE A 359 10.82 -28.15 16.73
C PHE A 359 11.95 -28.94 16.07
N CYS A 360 12.28 -28.63 14.81
CA CYS A 360 13.39 -29.30 14.11
C CYS A 360 14.73 -29.03 14.79
N LYS A 361 15.00 -27.78 15.23
CA LYS A 361 16.22 -27.44 15.99
C LYS A 361 16.31 -28.20 17.31
N TYR A 362 15.18 -28.40 17.99
CA TYR A 362 15.13 -29.24 19.19
C TYR A 362 15.49 -30.70 18.86
N LEU A 363 14.91 -31.29 17.81
CA LEU A 363 15.27 -32.65 17.39
C LEU A 363 16.75 -32.79 17.01
N GLN A 364 17.32 -31.81 16.30
CA GLN A 364 18.76 -31.77 16.01
C GLN A 364 19.62 -31.79 17.28
N SER A 365 19.16 -31.12 18.35
CA SER A 365 19.86 -31.15 19.63
C SER A 365 19.77 -32.50 20.34
N ILE A 366 18.64 -33.19 20.22
CA ILE A 366 18.42 -34.52 20.82
C ILE A 366 19.24 -35.60 20.12
N PHE A 367 19.38 -35.51 18.80
CA PHE A 367 20.10 -36.51 18.01
C PHE A 367 21.61 -36.23 17.88
N ARG A 368 22.08 -35.06 18.31
CA ARG A 368 23.50 -34.70 18.27
C ARG A 368 24.35 -35.72 19.04
N GLY A 369 25.23 -36.42 18.32
CA GLY A 369 26.16 -37.41 18.91
C GLY A 369 25.54 -38.76 19.24
N THR A 370 24.33 -39.07 18.75
CA THR A 370 23.62 -40.35 19.01
C THR A 370 23.78 -41.40 17.90
N GLY A 371 24.54 -41.08 16.84
CA GLY A 371 24.81 -41.97 15.70
C GLY A 371 23.65 -42.12 14.70
N VAL A 372 22.59 -41.32 14.82
CA VAL A 372 21.42 -41.36 13.91
C VAL A 372 21.79 -40.96 12.48
N ASP A 373 22.78 -40.08 12.30
CA ASP A 373 23.23 -39.64 10.97
C ASP A 373 23.87 -40.77 10.16
N ASP A 374 24.40 -41.81 10.84
CA ASP A 374 25.04 -42.98 10.22
C ASP A 374 24.05 -44.13 9.97
N ASP A 375 22.80 -44.01 10.45
CA ASP A 375 21.77 -45.03 10.28
C ASP A 375 21.00 -44.84 8.96
N PRO A 376 21.08 -45.79 8.00
CA PRO A 376 20.41 -45.66 6.71
C PRO A 376 18.88 -45.58 6.83
N ASP A 377 18.28 -46.16 7.88
CA ASP A 377 16.83 -46.17 8.09
C ASP A 377 16.28 -44.76 8.40
N PHE A 378 17.12 -43.86 8.91
CA PHE A 378 16.73 -42.52 9.37
C PHE A 378 17.31 -41.37 8.54
N LYS A 379 18.06 -41.67 7.47
CA LYS A 379 18.72 -40.65 6.64
C LYS A 379 17.73 -39.62 6.06
N VAL A 380 16.60 -40.08 5.53
CA VAL A 380 15.54 -39.21 4.97
C VAL A 380 14.89 -38.35 6.06
N MET A 381 14.69 -38.90 7.25
CA MET A 381 14.17 -38.16 8.41
C MET A 381 15.13 -37.03 8.78
N MET A 382 16.43 -37.32 8.89
CA MET A 382 17.45 -36.32 9.23
C MET A 382 17.57 -35.25 8.16
N GLU A 383 17.45 -35.59 6.88
CA GLU A 383 17.38 -34.63 5.79
C GLU A 383 16.19 -33.66 5.95
N HIS A 384 14.98 -34.18 6.21
CA HIS A 384 13.79 -33.37 6.46
C HIS A 384 13.90 -32.50 7.72
N ILE A 385 14.52 -33.01 8.79
CA ILE A 385 14.79 -32.25 10.02
C ILE A 385 15.76 -31.11 9.74
N ASN A 386 16.84 -31.40 9.02
CA ASN A 386 17.86 -30.42 8.64
C ASN A 386 17.28 -29.34 7.74
N ASN A 387 16.40 -29.71 6.82
CA ASN A 387 15.70 -28.79 5.91
C ASN A 387 14.49 -28.09 6.56
N HIS A 388 14.18 -28.38 7.83
CA HIS A 388 13.04 -27.83 8.56
C HIS A 388 11.68 -28.08 7.88
N THR A 389 11.55 -29.19 7.15
CA THR A 389 10.33 -29.63 6.45
C THR A 389 9.58 -30.75 7.16
N PHE A 390 10.22 -31.40 8.14
CA PHE A 390 9.69 -32.55 8.90
C PHE A 390 8.38 -32.26 9.65
N MET A 391 7.50 -33.26 9.73
CA MET A 391 6.23 -33.22 10.49
C MET A 391 5.29 -32.08 10.07
N PRO A 392 4.85 -32.02 8.80
CA PRO A 392 3.99 -30.94 8.32
C PRO A 392 2.64 -30.90 9.05
N LYS A 393 2.09 -29.70 9.26
CA LYS A 393 0.72 -29.53 9.79
C LYS A 393 -0.23 -29.17 8.66
N GLN A 394 -1.48 -29.64 8.75
CA GLN A 394 -2.54 -29.18 7.86
C GLN A 394 -2.86 -27.71 8.06
N SER A 395 -2.89 -27.21 9.31
CA SER A 395 -3.07 -25.79 9.62
C SER A 395 -1.71 -25.11 9.80
N GLY A 396 -1.21 -24.47 8.75
CA GLY A 396 0.08 -23.76 8.73
C GLY A 396 -0.04 -22.31 8.24
N ARG A 397 1.10 -21.60 8.24
CA ARG A 397 1.19 -20.23 7.69
C ARG A 397 0.85 -20.22 6.20
N ASP A 398 1.29 -21.26 5.49
CA ASP A 398 1.17 -21.41 4.05
C ASP A 398 -0.28 -21.51 3.56
N ASN A 399 -1.22 -21.95 4.41
CA ASN A 399 -2.64 -22.02 4.03
C ASN A 399 -3.26 -20.65 3.72
N SER A 400 -2.68 -19.58 4.24
CA SER A 400 -3.11 -18.21 3.95
C SER A 400 -2.79 -17.77 2.51
N LEU A 401 -1.94 -18.54 1.81
CA LEU A 401 -1.52 -18.36 0.42
C LEU A 401 -2.39 -19.13 -0.56
N LEU A 402 -3.43 -19.82 -0.09
CA LEU A 402 -4.36 -20.51 -0.98
C LEU A 402 -5.36 -19.51 -1.58
N PRO A 403 -5.50 -19.45 -2.92
CA PRO A 403 -6.43 -18.56 -3.57
C PRO A 403 -7.87 -19.04 -3.35
N ASN A 404 -8.79 -18.08 -3.40
CA ASN A 404 -10.22 -18.33 -3.32
C ASN A 404 -10.71 -19.22 -4.46
N SER A 405 -10.15 -19.09 -5.67
CA SER A 405 -10.54 -19.87 -6.86
C SER A 405 -10.42 -21.38 -6.64
N LEU A 406 -9.33 -21.86 -6.04
CA LEU A 406 -9.17 -23.30 -5.78
C LEU A 406 -10.20 -23.83 -4.78
N HIS A 407 -10.50 -23.06 -3.73
CA HIS A 407 -11.58 -23.42 -2.82
C HIS A 407 -12.95 -23.39 -3.53
N HIS A 408 -13.14 -22.47 -4.46
CA HIS A 408 -14.39 -22.35 -5.20
C HIS A 408 -14.65 -23.58 -6.08
N ILE A 409 -13.64 -24.07 -6.80
CA ILE A 409 -13.74 -25.27 -7.66
C ILE A 409 -14.14 -26.50 -6.83
N GLU A 410 -13.52 -26.70 -5.66
CA GLU A 410 -13.93 -27.80 -4.78
C GLU A 410 -15.34 -27.63 -4.25
N LEU A 411 -15.74 -26.41 -3.87
CA LEU A 411 -17.06 -26.15 -3.33
C LEU A 411 -18.14 -26.42 -4.39
N GLU A 412 -17.90 -25.99 -5.62
CA GLU A 412 -18.77 -26.24 -6.76
C GLU A 412 -18.96 -27.75 -6.98
N ARG A 413 -17.86 -28.52 -7.08
CA ARG A 413 -17.92 -29.99 -7.22
C ARG A 413 -18.70 -30.67 -6.09
N ILE A 414 -18.50 -30.23 -4.84
CA ILE A 414 -19.23 -30.78 -3.68
C ILE A 414 -20.72 -30.47 -3.78
N LEU A 415 -21.07 -29.24 -4.15
CA LEU A 415 -22.47 -28.83 -4.31
C LEU A 415 -23.14 -29.50 -5.50
N ASP A 416 -22.43 -29.74 -6.61
CA ASP A 416 -22.93 -30.48 -7.77
C ASP A 416 -23.34 -31.91 -7.38
N ASN A 417 -22.47 -32.60 -6.62
CA ASN A 417 -22.78 -33.93 -6.12
C ASN A 417 -23.95 -33.91 -5.12
N ALA A 418 -23.96 -32.93 -4.22
CA ALA A 418 -25.00 -32.78 -3.20
C ALA A 418 -26.38 -32.46 -3.80
N GLU A 419 -26.42 -31.65 -4.85
CA GLU A 419 -27.62 -31.20 -5.55
C GLU A 419 -28.45 -32.37 -6.11
N SER A 420 -27.78 -33.48 -6.47
CA SER A 420 -28.47 -34.70 -6.93
C SER A 420 -29.22 -35.44 -5.82
N GLN A 421 -28.86 -35.22 -4.55
CA GLN A 421 -29.37 -35.95 -3.39
C GLN A 421 -30.23 -35.09 -2.45
N LEU A 422 -29.98 -33.78 -2.43
CA LEU A 422 -30.60 -32.82 -1.52
C LEU A 422 -31.36 -31.76 -2.34
N PRO A 423 -32.66 -31.98 -2.62
CA PRO A 423 -33.44 -31.14 -3.53
C PRO A 423 -33.51 -29.65 -3.13
N PHE A 424 -33.39 -29.34 -1.84
CA PHE A 424 -33.42 -27.96 -1.35
C PHE A 424 -32.33 -27.08 -1.96
N LEU A 425 -31.22 -27.67 -2.43
CA LEU A 425 -30.14 -26.93 -3.09
C LEU A 425 -30.59 -26.30 -4.41
N LYS A 426 -31.64 -26.84 -5.04
CA LYS A 426 -32.25 -26.35 -6.28
C LYS A 426 -33.36 -25.32 -6.05
N GLU A 427 -33.79 -25.13 -4.82
CA GLU A 427 -34.87 -24.19 -4.50
C GLU A 427 -34.42 -22.76 -4.83
N VAL A 428 -35.16 -22.12 -5.72
CA VAL A 428 -34.98 -20.72 -6.13
C VAL A 428 -35.89 -19.86 -5.29
N ASP A 429 -35.34 -18.80 -4.69
CA ASP A 429 -36.11 -17.84 -3.92
C ASP A 429 -36.45 -16.58 -4.75
N ASP A 430 -37.06 -15.59 -4.10
CA ASP A 430 -37.45 -14.31 -4.72
C ASP A 430 -36.27 -13.51 -5.30
N SER A 431 -35.02 -13.86 -4.96
CA SER A 431 -33.83 -13.22 -5.54
C SER A 431 -33.47 -13.74 -6.94
N GLY A 432 -34.09 -14.86 -7.37
CA GLY A 432 -33.86 -15.50 -8.65
C GLY A 432 -32.65 -16.46 -8.65
N PHE A 433 -32.08 -16.76 -7.48
CA PHE A 433 -30.94 -17.67 -7.33
C PHE A 433 -31.32 -18.89 -6.51
N SER A 434 -30.80 -20.05 -6.93
CA SER A 434 -30.86 -21.29 -6.15
C SER A 434 -30.04 -21.17 -4.85
N VAL A 435 -30.33 -22.03 -3.86
CA VAL A 435 -29.51 -22.12 -2.64
C VAL A 435 -28.04 -22.40 -2.99
N LYS A 436 -27.77 -23.30 -3.96
CA LYS A 436 -26.43 -23.58 -4.47
C LYS A 436 -25.73 -22.32 -4.98
N GLU A 437 -26.36 -21.56 -5.87
CA GLU A 437 -25.79 -20.32 -6.43
C GLU A 437 -25.53 -19.28 -5.33
N ARG A 438 -26.43 -19.17 -4.35
CA ARG A 438 -26.22 -18.26 -3.21
C ARG A 438 -25.03 -18.67 -2.34
N ILE A 439 -24.79 -19.97 -2.13
CA ILE A 439 -23.60 -20.46 -1.42
C ILE A 439 -22.32 -20.11 -2.20
N LEU A 440 -22.33 -20.31 -3.53
CA LEU A 440 -21.21 -19.97 -4.41
C LEU A 440 -20.91 -18.46 -4.41
N GLN A 441 -21.96 -17.63 -4.53
CA GLN A 441 -21.81 -16.17 -4.43
C GLN A 441 -21.34 -15.75 -3.03
N LEU A 442 -21.86 -16.35 -1.96
CA LEU A 442 -21.42 -16.07 -0.59
C LEU A 442 -19.93 -16.36 -0.39
N HIS A 443 -19.42 -17.41 -1.03
CA HIS A 443 -18.01 -17.76 -1.05
C HIS A 443 -17.18 -16.71 -1.80
N SER A 444 -17.54 -16.39 -3.04
CA SER A 444 -16.73 -15.56 -3.95
C SER A 444 -16.94 -14.04 -3.79
N PHE A 445 -17.97 -13.62 -3.06
CA PHE A 445 -18.30 -12.20 -2.92
C PHE A 445 -17.27 -11.42 -2.09
N ARG A 446 -16.82 -10.29 -2.65
CA ARG A 446 -15.94 -9.31 -2.01
C ARG A 446 -16.49 -7.91 -2.23
N ILE A 447 -16.70 -7.17 -1.14
CA ILE A 447 -17.09 -5.76 -1.19
C ILE A 447 -15.94 -4.97 -1.84
N PRO A 448 -16.19 -4.25 -2.95
CA PRO A 448 -15.18 -3.42 -3.59
C PRO A 448 -14.64 -2.35 -2.62
N TYR A 449 -13.34 -2.02 -2.71
CA TYR A 449 -12.71 -1.09 -1.76
C TYR A 449 -13.33 0.30 -1.82
N PHE A 450 -13.71 0.76 -3.01
CA PHE A 450 -14.36 2.05 -3.24
C PHE A 450 -15.79 2.11 -2.72
N VAL A 451 -16.42 0.98 -2.41
CA VAL A 451 -17.72 0.97 -1.71
C VAL A 451 -17.54 1.21 -0.21
N GLY A 452 -16.46 0.66 0.35
CA GLY A 452 -16.13 0.87 1.75
C GLY A 452 -17.12 0.19 2.72
N PRO A 453 -17.35 0.77 3.90
CA PRO A 453 -18.23 0.19 4.92
C PRO A 453 -19.72 0.41 4.61
N LEU A 454 -20.53 -0.66 4.69
CA LEU A 454 -21.96 -0.67 4.39
C LEU A 454 -22.87 -0.16 5.52
N GLY A 455 -22.30 0.32 6.63
CA GLY A 455 -23.07 0.75 7.80
C GLY A 455 -23.55 2.20 7.68
N LYS A 456 -24.85 2.43 7.82
CA LYS A 456 -25.46 3.78 7.78
C LYS A 456 -24.97 4.66 8.95
N GLY A 457 -24.74 5.94 8.69
CA GLY A 457 -24.46 6.95 9.73
C GLY A 457 -23.04 6.99 10.31
N SER A 458 -22.09 6.21 9.80
CA SER A 458 -20.69 6.31 10.21
C SER A 458 -19.96 7.42 9.44
N LYS A 459 -19.12 8.23 10.12
CA LYS A 459 -18.17 9.18 9.47
C LYS A 459 -17.26 8.52 8.42
N ASN A 460 -17.09 7.20 8.49
CA ASN A 460 -16.25 6.41 7.59
C ASN A 460 -17.07 5.58 6.58
N SER A 461 -18.36 5.84 6.41
CA SER A 461 -19.19 5.21 5.38
C SER A 461 -19.58 6.26 4.34
N TRP A 462 -19.49 5.88 3.08
CA TRP A 462 -19.85 6.70 1.91
C TRP A 462 -20.59 5.88 0.85
N ALA A 463 -20.93 4.62 1.17
CA ALA A 463 -21.74 3.79 0.31
C ALA A 463 -23.14 4.42 0.18
N VAL A 464 -23.56 4.64 -1.06
CA VAL A 464 -24.88 5.17 -1.39
C VAL A 464 -25.80 3.99 -1.69
N THR A 465 -26.91 3.88 -0.97
CA THR A 465 -27.89 2.81 -1.13
C THR A 465 -29.11 3.31 -1.90
N LEU A 466 -29.55 2.55 -2.91
CA LEU A 466 -30.80 2.79 -3.66
C LEU A 466 -32.04 2.45 -2.83
N SER A 467 -31.93 1.49 -1.91
CA SER A 467 -33.05 1.04 -1.06
C SER A 467 -32.63 0.82 0.40
N ASN A 468 -33.62 0.65 1.28
CA ASN A 468 -33.40 0.34 2.70
C ASN A 468 -33.32 -1.16 3.00
N GLU A 469 -33.23 -2.01 1.97
CA GLU A 469 -33.18 -3.47 2.11
C GLU A 469 -31.89 -3.96 2.79
N ARG A 470 -31.95 -5.18 3.35
CA ARG A 470 -30.76 -5.86 3.90
C ARG A 470 -29.81 -6.18 2.76
N ILE A 471 -28.61 -5.62 2.82
CA ILE A 471 -27.55 -5.92 1.84
C ILE A 471 -27.06 -7.36 2.05
N THR A 472 -27.04 -8.13 0.97
CA THR A 472 -26.55 -9.51 0.84
C THR A 472 -25.61 -9.59 -0.36
N PRO A 473 -24.83 -10.67 -0.50
CA PRO A 473 -24.01 -10.87 -1.69
C PRO A 473 -24.79 -10.84 -3.02
N TRP A 474 -25.99 -11.42 -3.07
CA TRP A 474 -26.78 -11.61 -4.29
C TRP A 474 -27.69 -10.43 -4.67
N ASN A 475 -27.96 -9.50 -3.75
CA ASN A 475 -28.67 -8.25 -4.05
C ASN A 475 -27.75 -7.01 -4.04
N PHE A 476 -26.44 -7.19 -3.92
CA PHE A 476 -25.49 -6.10 -3.69
C PHE A 476 -25.60 -4.99 -4.75
N GLU A 477 -25.58 -5.35 -6.03
CA GLU A 477 -25.65 -4.41 -7.16
C GLU A 477 -27.04 -3.78 -7.34
N LYS A 478 -28.08 -4.40 -6.79
CA LYS A 478 -29.46 -3.86 -6.81
C LYS A 478 -29.67 -2.84 -5.69
N VAL A 479 -28.99 -3.02 -4.55
CA VAL A 479 -29.16 -2.18 -3.35
C VAL A 479 -28.15 -1.04 -3.29
N ILE A 480 -26.94 -1.21 -3.82
CA ILE A 480 -25.88 -0.19 -3.81
C ILE A 480 -25.84 0.55 -5.15
N ASP A 481 -25.90 1.88 -5.09
CA ASP A 481 -25.62 2.71 -6.24
C ASP A 481 -24.10 2.75 -6.46
N MET A 482 -23.61 1.91 -7.36
CA MET A 482 -22.18 1.79 -7.65
C MET A 482 -21.60 3.09 -8.21
N GLY A 483 -22.35 3.82 -9.04
CA GLY A 483 -21.92 5.08 -9.63
C GLY A 483 -21.82 6.20 -8.61
N ALA A 484 -22.88 6.43 -7.83
CA ALA A 484 -22.88 7.45 -6.79
C ALA A 484 -21.87 7.13 -5.68
N THR A 485 -21.70 5.85 -5.34
CA THR A 485 -20.70 5.42 -4.36
C THR A 485 -19.27 5.65 -4.87
N ALA A 486 -18.99 5.34 -6.14
CA ALA A 486 -17.70 5.64 -6.75
C ALA A 486 -17.43 7.14 -6.74
N LYS A 487 -18.41 7.98 -7.08
CA LYS A 487 -18.29 9.45 -7.01
C LYS A 487 -17.99 9.95 -5.59
N ALA A 488 -18.70 9.41 -4.59
CA ALA A 488 -18.46 9.73 -3.19
C ALA A 488 -17.06 9.29 -2.73
N PHE A 489 -16.56 8.16 -3.23
CA PHE A 489 -15.20 7.70 -2.99
C PHE A 489 -14.15 8.62 -3.62
N MET A 490 -14.32 8.99 -4.90
CA MET A 490 -13.43 9.90 -5.62
C MET A 490 -13.26 11.22 -4.86
N GLY A 491 -14.36 11.85 -4.44
CA GLY A 491 -14.30 13.10 -3.67
C GLY A 491 -13.61 12.98 -2.30
N ARG A 492 -13.49 11.78 -1.73
CA ARG A 492 -12.74 11.52 -0.49
C ARG A 492 -11.26 11.27 -0.72
N CYS A 493 -10.89 10.79 -1.90
CA CYS A 493 -9.51 10.60 -2.31
C CYS A 493 -8.85 11.91 -2.76
N THR A 494 -9.66 12.91 -3.14
CA THR A 494 -9.19 14.22 -3.61
C THR A 494 -8.95 15.20 -2.47
N CYS A 495 -7.78 15.83 -2.47
CA CYS A 495 -7.43 16.93 -1.56
C CYS A 495 -8.27 18.18 -1.80
N ASP A 496 -8.27 19.08 -0.81
CA ASP A 496 -8.88 20.39 -0.95
C ASP A 496 -7.89 21.36 -1.61
N CYS A 497 -8.42 22.33 -2.35
CA CYS A 497 -7.63 23.35 -3.04
C CYS A 497 -6.90 24.26 -2.06
N MET A 498 -5.66 24.63 -2.41
CA MET A 498 -4.82 25.55 -1.63
C MET A 498 -5.43 26.96 -1.52
N TYR A 499 -6.17 27.40 -2.55
CA TYR A 499 -6.69 28.76 -2.65
C TYR A 499 -8.15 28.90 -2.22
N ILE A 500 -8.99 27.89 -2.48
CA ILE A 500 -10.43 27.92 -2.16
C ILE A 500 -10.76 26.79 -1.22
N LYS A 501 -11.09 27.14 0.03
CA LYS A 501 -11.44 26.16 1.05
C LYS A 501 -12.71 25.39 0.68
N GLY A 502 -12.65 24.07 0.78
CA GLY A 502 -13.79 23.17 0.51
C GLY A 502 -13.95 22.78 -0.97
N GLU A 503 -13.21 23.40 -1.89
CA GLU A 503 -13.18 23.00 -3.29
C GLU A 503 -12.17 21.88 -3.52
N LYS A 504 -12.48 20.96 -4.44
CA LYS A 504 -11.61 19.83 -4.77
C LYS A 504 -10.59 20.18 -5.84
N VAL A 505 -9.38 19.66 -5.68
CA VAL A 505 -8.31 19.80 -6.66
C VAL A 505 -8.55 18.95 -7.90
N LEU A 506 -7.92 19.33 -9.00
CA LEU A 506 -7.94 18.57 -10.24
C LEU A 506 -6.88 17.46 -10.22
N PRO A 507 -7.09 16.33 -10.92
CA PRO A 507 -5.99 15.43 -11.27
C PRO A 507 -4.89 16.17 -12.02
N SER A 508 -3.61 15.79 -11.86
CA SER A 508 -2.51 16.43 -12.60
C SER A 508 -2.61 16.24 -14.11
N ASP A 509 -3.24 15.16 -14.55
CA ASP A 509 -3.54 14.90 -15.97
C ASP A 509 -4.94 15.38 -16.38
N SER A 510 -5.65 16.15 -15.54
CA SER A 510 -6.88 16.85 -15.96
C SER A 510 -6.62 17.63 -17.25
N ILE A 511 -7.58 17.64 -18.17
CA ILE A 511 -7.45 18.37 -19.43
C ILE A 511 -7.26 19.86 -19.12
N LEU A 512 -8.04 20.40 -18.17
CA LEU A 512 -7.93 21.77 -17.69
C LEU A 512 -6.56 22.06 -17.09
N TYR A 513 -6.12 21.22 -16.15
CA TYR A 513 -4.87 21.45 -15.45
C TYR A 513 -3.65 21.27 -16.35
N SER A 514 -3.69 20.29 -17.27
CA SER A 514 -2.63 20.10 -18.25
C SER A 514 -2.52 21.28 -19.22
N ARG A 515 -3.66 21.84 -19.67
CA ARG A 515 -3.69 23.08 -20.47
C ARG A 515 -3.16 24.28 -19.68
N PHE A 516 -3.57 24.43 -18.43
CA PHE A 516 -3.06 25.46 -17.52
C PHE A 516 -1.53 25.40 -17.43
N ARG A 517 -0.97 24.22 -17.10
CA ARG A 517 0.47 24.02 -16.97
C ARG A 517 1.20 24.33 -18.26
N PHE A 518 0.66 23.90 -19.40
CA PHE A 518 1.29 24.14 -20.68
C PHE A 518 1.29 25.62 -21.07
N LEU A 519 0.19 26.34 -20.84
CA LEU A 519 0.12 27.79 -21.08
C LEU A 519 1.10 28.55 -20.19
N ASP A 520 1.19 28.21 -18.92
CA ASP A 520 2.13 28.81 -17.98
C ASP A 520 3.59 28.57 -18.41
N GLN A 521 3.91 27.33 -18.79
CA GLN A 521 5.20 26.97 -19.39
C GLN A 521 5.53 27.78 -20.65
N LEU A 522 4.55 27.95 -21.57
CA LEU A 522 4.74 28.77 -22.77
C LEU A 522 4.97 30.25 -22.42
N ASN A 523 4.37 30.75 -21.34
CA ASN A 523 4.58 32.12 -20.87
C ASN A 523 5.97 32.35 -20.25
N HIS A 524 6.74 31.30 -19.97
CA HIS A 524 8.17 31.41 -19.65
C HIS A 524 9.08 31.45 -20.88
N VAL A 525 8.62 30.97 -22.04
CA VAL A 525 9.43 30.92 -23.26
C VAL A 525 9.68 32.33 -23.81
N ARG A 526 10.93 32.60 -24.18
CA ARG A 526 11.35 33.86 -24.80
C ARG A 526 12.08 33.58 -26.11
N ILE A 527 11.81 34.41 -27.12
CA ILE A 527 12.55 34.50 -28.38
C ILE A 527 13.27 35.85 -28.37
N ASP A 528 14.60 35.83 -28.29
CA ASP A 528 15.44 37.04 -28.17
C ASP A 528 14.95 37.99 -27.06
N ASP A 529 14.74 37.41 -25.88
CA ASP A 529 14.22 38.07 -24.67
C ASP A 529 12.79 38.64 -24.79
N ARG A 530 12.08 38.38 -25.89
CA ARG A 530 10.66 38.75 -26.08
C ARG A 530 9.72 37.58 -25.79
N PRO A 531 8.56 37.82 -25.18
CA PRO A 531 7.58 36.77 -24.90
C PRO A 531 6.87 36.27 -26.16
N LEU A 532 6.36 35.04 -26.09
CA LEU A 532 5.56 34.45 -27.17
C LEU A 532 4.22 35.19 -27.36
N PRO A 533 3.86 35.57 -28.59
CA PRO A 533 2.54 36.13 -28.88
C PRO A 533 1.41 35.11 -28.66
N SER A 534 0.24 35.59 -28.23
CA SER A 534 -0.94 34.77 -27.92
C SER A 534 -1.43 33.93 -29.10
N ARG A 535 -1.28 34.43 -30.33
CA ARG A 535 -1.60 33.69 -31.56
C ARG A 535 -0.73 32.43 -31.71
N ILE A 536 0.57 32.55 -31.42
CA ILE A 536 1.52 31.44 -31.54
C ILE A 536 1.22 30.38 -30.48
N LYS A 537 0.89 30.80 -29.24
CA LYS A 537 0.49 29.87 -28.17
C LYS A 537 -0.69 28.97 -28.57
N ARG A 538 -1.75 29.56 -29.15
CA ARG A 538 -2.90 28.79 -29.65
C ARG A 538 -2.50 27.78 -30.73
N SER A 539 -1.68 28.21 -31.69
CA SER A 539 -1.20 27.31 -32.76
C SER A 539 -0.32 26.16 -32.22
N LEU A 540 0.47 26.39 -31.16
CA LEU A 540 1.25 25.35 -30.50
C LEU A 540 0.35 24.32 -29.79
N ILE A 541 -0.70 24.76 -29.09
CA ILE A 541 -1.70 23.87 -28.47
C ILE A 541 -2.38 22.99 -29.54
N GLU A 542 -2.87 23.61 -30.61
CA GLU A 542 -3.51 22.88 -31.71
C GLU A 542 -2.56 21.87 -32.36
N ARG A 543 -1.27 22.21 -32.49
CA ARG A 543 -0.26 21.29 -33.02
C ARG A 543 -0.04 20.10 -32.09
N MET A 544 0.11 20.33 -30.79
CA MET A 544 0.33 19.27 -29.79
C MET A 544 -0.82 18.26 -29.70
N LEU A 545 -2.04 18.68 -30.06
CA LEU A 545 -3.22 17.82 -30.05
C LEU A 545 -3.38 16.97 -31.32
N LYS A 546 -2.57 17.18 -32.36
CA LYS A 546 -2.56 16.36 -33.58
C LYS A 546 -1.66 15.13 -33.41
N ASP A 547 -2.04 14.02 -34.04
CA ASP A 547 -1.31 12.74 -33.92
C ASP A 547 0.11 12.77 -34.51
N ASP A 548 0.41 13.70 -35.42
CA ASP A 548 1.69 13.82 -36.14
C ASP A 548 2.66 14.87 -35.55
N GLY A 549 2.25 15.62 -34.53
CA GLY A 549 2.98 16.80 -34.05
C GLY A 549 3.17 16.85 -32.54
N THR A 550 4.14 16.11 -32.00
CA THR A 550 4.50 16.29 -30.58
C THR A 550 5.74 17.16 -30.46
N ILE A 551 5.62 18.29 -29.75
CA ILE A 551 6.76 19.08 -29.32
C ILE A 551 7.41 18.30 -28.17
N THR A 552 8.50 17.59 -28.43
CA THR A 552 9.15 16.71 -27.46
C THR A 552 10.24 17.41 -26.65
N ASP A 553 10.88 18.40 -27.26
CA ASP A 553 12.03 19.11 -26.70
C ASP A 553 12.14 20.53 -27.28
N GLY A 554 13.14 21.29 -26.82
CA GLY A 554 13.40 22.64 -27.33
C GLY A 554 13.70 22.69 -28.84
N ARG A 555 14.26 21.64 -29.44
CA ARG A 555 14.55 21.62 -30.89
C ARG A 555 13.27 21.51 -31.70
N SER A 556 12.39 20.60 -31.33
CA SER A 556 11.08 20.45 -31.97
C SER A 556 10.21 21.70 -31.79
N LEU A 557 10.32 22.40 -30.65
CA LEU A 557 9.68 23.69 -30.42
C LEU A 557 10.23 24.75 -31.38
N SER A 558 11.55 24.87 -31.51
CA SER A 558 12.19 25.78 -32.48
C SER A 558 11.70 25.51 -33.90
N SER A 559 11.76 24.26 -34.36
CA SER A 559 11.28 23.89 -35.69
C SER A 559 9.79 24.17 -35.89
N CYS A 560 8.98 24.05 -34.82
CA CYS A 560 7.56 24.39 -34.88
C CYS A 560 7.35 25.90 -35.04
N LEU A 561 8.11 26.71 -34.29
CA LEU A 561 8.08 28.16 -34.36
C LEU A 561 8.58 28.69 -35.72
N GLU A 562 9.61 28.08 -36.30
CA GLU A 562 10.10 28.36 -37.66
C GLU A 562 9.00 28.10 -38.71
N ASN A 563 8.38 26.92 -38.67
CA ASN A 563 7.30 26.55 -39.59
C ASN A 563 6.06 27.46 -39.45
N MET A 564 5.83 28.02 -38.26
CA MET A 564 4.75 28.98 -38.00
C MET A 564 5.10 30.42 -38.41
N GLY A 565 6.33 30.68 -38.88
CA GLY A 565 6.81 32.02 -39.25
C GLY A 565 6.98 32.94 -38.04
N ALA A 566 7.17 32.38 -36.84
CA ALA A 566 7.37 33.15 -35.61
C ALA A 566 8.83 33.57 -35.40
N ILE A 567 9.75 32.97 -36.15
CA ILE A 567 11.20 33.19 -36.09
C ILE A 567 11.70 33.44 -37.51
N ASP A 568 12.55 34.44 -37.67
CA ASP A 568 13.29 34.68 -38.90
C ASP A 568 14.55 33.80 -38.91
N THR A 569 14.56 32.76 -39.75
CA THR A 569 15.69 31.82 -39.86
C THR A 569 16.92 32.43 -40.52
N GLU A 570 16.80 33.61 -41.14
CA GLU A 570 17.93 34.31 -41.76
C GLU A 570 18.78 35.07 -40.72
N VAL A 571 18.30 35.22 -39.49
CA VAL A 571 18.97 35.92 -38.38
C VAL A 571 19.25 34.96 -37.22
N PRO A 572 20.42 35.04 -36.54
CA PRO A 572 20.66 34.27 -35.34
C PRO A 572 19.64 34.62 -34.25
N TYR A 573 18.92 33.63 -33.76
CA TYR A 573 17.91 33.77 -32.70
C TYR A 573 18.27 32.93 -31.48
N ARG A 574 17.76 33.32 -30.30
CA ARG A 574 17.93 32.60 -29.05
C ARG A 574 16.58 32.31 -28.40
N ILE A 575 16.31 31.02 -28.18
CA ILE A 575 15.16 30.58 -27.39
C ILE A 575 15.63 30.26 -25.97
N THR A 576 14.96 30.85 -24.97
CA THR A 576 15.18 30.57 -23.54
C THR A 576 13.86 30.24 -22.84
N GLY A 577 13.94 29.67 -21.63
CA GLY A 577 12.75 29.36 -20.82
C GLY A 577 11.97 28.12 -21.26
N VAL A 578 12.54 27.25 -22.12
CA VAL A 578 11.89 26.00 -22.53
C VAL A 578 11.93 24.97 -21.38
N PRO A 579 10.77 24.46 -20.93
CA PRO A 579 10.73 23.42 -19.90
C PRO A 579 11.29 22.10 -20.42
N SER A 580 11.93 21.33 -19.54
CA SER A 580 12.44 19.99 -19.85
C SER A 580 11.34 18.95 -20.06
N ASP A 581 10.12 19.20 -19.58
CA ASP A 581 8.98 18.25 -19.57
C ASP A 581 7.87 18.60 -20.59
N ILE A 582 8.14 19.53 -21.52
CA ILE A 582 7.15 20.04 -22.49
C ILE A 582 6.47 18.94 -23.32
N GLY A 583 7.16 17.83 -23.61
CA GLY A 583 6.60 16.70 -24.38
C GLY A 583 5.52 15.89 -23.68
N SER A 584 5.40 16.02 -22.36
CA SER A 584 4.34 15.36 -21.58
C SER A 584 3.03 16.15 -21.57
N ALA A 585 3.03 17.39 -22.06
CA ALA A 585 1.85 18.24 -22.07
C ALA A 585 0.70 17.64 -22.91
N LEU A 586 -0.53 17.90 -22.46
CA LEU A 586 -1.79 17.54 -23.13
C LEU A 586 -1.93 16.04 -23.44
N PHE A 587 -1.21 15.18 -22.73
CA PHE A 587 -1.24 13.73 -22.93
C PHE A 587 -2.65 13.15 -22.76
N SER A 588 -3.36 13.53 -21.70
CA SER A 588 -4.70 13.06 -21.39
C SER A 588 -5.70 13.40 -22.49
N GLU A 589 -5.73 14.66 -22.94
CA GLU A 589 -6.62 15.12 -24.00
C GLU A 589 -6.38 14.36 -25.30
N ARG A 590 -5.12 14.20 -25.70
CA ARG A 590 -4.73 13.46 -26.91
C ARG A 590 -5.06 11.98 -26.81
N ALA A 591 -4.81 11.34 -25.67
CA ALA A 591 -5.12 9.94 -25.44
C ALA A 591 -6.63 9.69 -25.50
N LEU A 592 -7.44 10.57 -24.89
CA LEU A 592 -8.89 10.48 -24.92
C LEU A 592 -9.44 10.70 -26.33
N LYS A 593 -8.99 11.72 -27.05
CA LYS A 593 -9.40 11.98 -28.45
C LYS A 593 -9.10 10.80 -29.37
N ARG A 594 -7.96 10.12 -29.18
CA ARG A 594 -7.61 8.92 -29.95
C ARG A 594 -8.55 7.73 -29.69
N ILE A 595 -9.00 7.56 -28.45
CA ILE A 595 -9.82 6.42 -28.04
C ILE A 595 -11.31 6.68 -28.30
N LEU A 596 -11.78 7.90 -28.04
CA LEU A 596 -13.19 8.28 -28.03
C LEU A 596 -13.64 9.02 -29.30
N GLY A 597 -12.72 9.60 -30.06
CA GLY A 597 -13.05 10.55 -31.13
C GLY A 597 -13.34 11.97 -30.61
N ASN A 598 -13.54 12.92 -31.53
CA ASN A 598 -13.64 14.36 -31.19
C ASN A 598 -15.05 14.84 -30.83
N ASP A 599 -16.12 14.14 -31.22
CA ASP A 599 -17.49 14.69 -31.21
C ASP A 599 -18.47 13.94 -30.27
N THR A 600 -17.97 12.97 -29.50
CA THR A 600 -18.84 12.00 -28.80
C THR A 600 -19.10 12.36 -27.34
N PHE A 601 -18.23 13.15 -26.71
CA PHE A 601 -18.30 13.50 -25.28
C PHE A 601 -18.04 14.99 -25.10
N ASP A 602 -18.75 15.60 -24.15
CA ASP A 602 -18.48 16.99 -23.77
C ASP A 602 -17.25 17.11 -22.86
N TYR A 603 -16.83 18.34 -22.61
CA TYR A 603 -15.63 18.62 -21.80
C TYR A 603 -15.74 18.11 -20.36
N GLU A 604 -16.92 18.20 -19.74
CA GLU A 604 -17.13 17.77 -18.36
C GLU A 604 -17.12 16.25 -18.25
N GLU A 605 -17.66 15.56 -19.24
CA GLU A 605 -17.64 14.10 -19.34
C GLU A 605 -16.21 13.58 -19.53
N LEU A 606 -15.40 14.25 -20.35
CA LEU A 606 -13.99 13.91 -20.50
C LEU A 606 -13.21 14.10 -19.20
N GLU A 607 -13.43 15.21 -18.49
CA GLU A 607 -12.83 15.44 -17.17
C GLU A 607 -13.24 14.38 -16.14
N ASP A 608 -14.52 13.96 -16.14
CA ASP A 608 -14.98 12.90 -15.26
C ASP A 608 -14.30 11.56 -15.57
N ILE A 609 -14.11 11.22 -16.85
CA ILE A 609 -13.35 10.02 -17.27
C ILE A 609 -11.89 10.11 -16.80
N VAL A 610 -11.24 11.27 -16.94
CA VAL A 610 -9.87 11.48 -16.42
C VAL A 610 -9.84 11.26 -14.91
N GLN A 611 -10.81 11.82 -14.18
CA GLN A 611 -10.89 11.66 -12.73
C GLN A 611 -11.08 10.20 -12.32
N ILE A 612 -11.92 9.43 -13.03
CA ILE A 612 -12.09 7.99 -12.80
C ILE A 612 -10.74 7.27 -13.02
N ILE A 613 -10.06 7.53 -14.14
CA ILE A 613 -8.78 6.88 -14.45
C ILE A 613 -7.69 7.24 -13.44
N ALA A 614 -7.72 8.45 -12.89
CA ALA A 614 -6.76 8.94 -11.89
C ALA A 614 -7.00 8.39 -10.48
N VAL A 615 -8.25 8.06 -10.12
CA VAL A 615 -8.59 7.54 -8.78
C VAL A 615 -8.46 6.02 -8.70
N PHE A 616 -8.84 5.30 -9.75
CA PHE A 616 -8.83 3.85 -9.77
C PHE A 616 -7.58 3.36 -10.48
N ASP A 617 -6.72 2.57 -9.83
CA ASP A 617 -5.57 1.96 -10.51
C ASP A 617 -5.89 0.60 -11.15
N ASP A 618 -6.86 -0.10 -10.58
CA ASP A 618 -7.26 -1.45 -11.00
C ASP A 618 -8.05 -1.40 -12.31
N ARG A 619 -7.58 -2.16 -13.30
CA ARG A 619 -8.19 -2.23 -14.63
C ARG A 619 -9.64 -2.72 -14.57
N SER A 620 -9.95 -3.75 -13.78
CA SER A 620 -11.33 -4.26 -13.71
C SER A 620 -12.24 -3.23 -13.05
N ARG A 621 -11.74 -2.46 -12.06
CA ARG A 621 -12.51 -1.38 -11.44
C ARG A 621 -12.73 -0.18 -12.34
N LYS A 622 -11.74 0.20 -13.15
CA LYS A 622 -11.94 1.20 -14.21
C LYS A 622 -13.06 0.75 -15.14
N ILE A 623 -13.03 -0.51 -15.56
CA ILE A 623 -14.07 -1.09 -16.43
C ILE A 623 -15.43 -1.03 -15.73
N ASP A 624 -15.56 -1.52 -14.49
CA ASP A 624 -16.82 -1.52 -13.73
C ASP A 624 -17.42 -0.12 -13.63
N VAL A 625 -16.61 0.87 -13.24
CA VAL A 625 -17.07 2.25 -13.00
C VAL A 625 -17.40 2.96 -14.31
N ILE A 626 -16.56 2.81 -15.35
CA ILE A 626 -16.82 3.39 -16.67
C ILE A 626 -18.05 2.75 -17.31
N LYS A 627 -18.20 1.42 -17.23
CA LYS A 627 -19.39 0.72 -17.74
C LYS A 627 -20.65 1.17 -17.01
N GLY A 628 -20.61 1.27 -15.68
CA GLY A 628 -21.76 1.70 -14.88
C GLY A 628 -22.22 3.13 -15.19
N ARG A 629 -21.33 3.99 -15.72
CA ARG A 629 -21.62 5.42 -15.94
C ARG A 629 -21.81 5.79 -17.42
N TYR A 630 -21.09 5.12 -18.32
CA TYR A 630 -21.01 5.44 -19.74
C TYR A 630 -21.18 4.22 -20.65
N GLY A 631 -21.60 3.06 -20.11
CA GLY A 631 -21.73 1.80 -20.86
C GLY A 631 -22.68 1.86 -22.05
N ASP A 632 -23.73 2.69 -21.98
CA ASP A 632 -24.69 2.85 -23.09
C ASP A 632 -24.12 3.63 -24.29
N ARG A 633 -23.03 4.38 -24.08
CA ARG A 633 -22.40 5.26 -25.09
C ARG A 633 -21.01 4.79 -25.51
N LEU A 634 -20.39 3.88 -24.77
CA LEU A 634 -19.04 3.39 -25.04
C LEU A 634 -19.07 1.93 -25.47
N THR A 635 -18.25 1.60 -26.49
CA THR A 635 -18.02 0.20 -26.85
C THR A 635 -17.12 -0.49 -25.81
N ASP A 636 -17.27 -1.80 -25.68
CA ASP A 636 -16.40 -2.61 -24.80
C ASP A 636 -14.91 -2.49 -25.15
N GLU A 637 -14.58 -2.18 -26.40
CA GLU A 637 -13.20 -1.95 -26.86
C GLU A 637 -12.67 -0.59 -26.40
N ALA A 638 -13.49 0.46 -26.49
CA ALA A 638 -13.14 1.79 -25.98
C ALA A 638 -12.91 1.74 -24.46
N ILE A 639 -13.81 1.08 -23.72
CA ILE A 639 -13.68 0.90 -22.26
C ILE A 639 -12.41 0.10 -21.92
N ARG A 640 -12.14 -0.98 -22.65
CA ARG A 640 -10.90 -1.77 -22.47
C ARG A 640 -9.65 -0.95 -22.78
N SER A 641 -9.71 0.02 -23.69
CA SER A 641 -8.60 0.91 -24.02
C SER A 641 -8.41 2.00 -22.96
N LEU A 642 -9.48 2.66 -22.51
CA LEU A 642 -9.46 3.62 -21.41
C LEU A 642 -8.92 2.98 -20.12
N SER A 643 -9.30 1.74 -19.83
CA SER A 643 -8.84 1.02 -18.63
C SER A 643 -7.32 0.80 -18.58
N LYS A 644 -6.62 0.90 -19.73
CA LYS A 644 -5.15 0.79 -19.81
C LYS A 644 -4.44 2.10 -19.50
N LEU A 645 -5.11 3.24 -19.64
CA LEU A 645 -4.54 4.55 -19.34
C LEU A 645 -4.23 4.67 -17.85
N ARG A 646 -3.20 5.45 -17.52
CA ARG A 646 -2.87 5.82 -16.14
C ARG A 646 -2.62 7.31 -16.07
N PHE A 647 -3.31 7.92 -15.13
CA PHE A 647 -3.18 9.33 -14.78
C PHE A 647 -2.80 9.39 -13.32
N ARG A 648 -1.82 10.22 -12.95
CA ARG A 648 -1.30 10.24 -11.58
C ARG A 648 -1.12 11.63 -11.05
N GLY A 649 -1.22 11.71 -9.73
CA GLY A 649 -1.01 12.95 -9.00
C GLY A 649 -2.25 13.83 -8.99
N TRP A 650 -2.27 14.69 -7.99
CA TRP A 650 -3.28 15.72 -7.81
C TRP A 650 -2.58 17.07 -7.90
N SER A 651 -3.26 18.05 -8.46
CA SER A 651 -2.83 19.43 -8.38
C SER A 651 -3.08 20.00 -6.98
N ASP A 652 -2.62 21.23 -6.75
CA ASP A 652 -2.99 22.02 -5.58
C ASP A 652 -4.16 22.99 -5.87
N ILE A 653 -4.70 22.93 -7.08
CA ILE A 653 -5.58 23.95 -7.66
C ILE A 653 -6.91 23.32 -8.10
N SER A 654 -8.02 23.96 -7.74
CA SER A 654 -9.36 23.57 -8.19
C SER A 654 -9.70 24.16 -9.55
N LYS A 655 -10.62 23.50 -10.26
CA LYS A 655 -11.28 24.05 -11.45
C LYS A 655 -11.83 25.45 -11.20
N ARG A 656 -12.56 25.61 -10.10
CA ARG A 656 -13.19 26.89 -9.72
C ARG A 656 -12.20 28.03 -9.62
N PHE A 657 -11.00 27.78 -9.09
CA PHE A 657 -9.95 28.80 -9.01
C PHE A 657 -9.45 29.22 -10.40
N LEU A 658 -9.32 28.28 -11.34
CA LEU A 658 -8.79 28.55 -12.68
C LEU A 658 -9.78 29.30 -13.58
N ILE A 659 -11.08 28.99 -13.50
CA ILE A 659 -12.06 29.47 -14.50
C ILE A 659 -13.23 30.30 -13.95
N ASP A 660 -13.59 30.18 -12.67
CA ASP A 660 -14.80 30.82 -12.14
C ASP A 660 -14.51 32.19 -11.49
N ILE A 661 -13.30 32.39 -10.97
CA ILE A 661 -12.88 33.71 -10.46
C ILE A 661 -12.50 34.59 -11.64
N ARG A 662 -13.11 35.77 -11.74
CA ARG A 662 -12.81 36.76 -12.76
C ARG A 662 -12.30 38.07 -12.16
N GLU A 663 -11.28 38.64 -12.76
CA GLU A 663 -10.71 39.96 -12.42
C GLU A 663 -10.55 40.86 -13.63
N ILE A 664 -10.69 42.16 -13.39
CA ILE A 664 -10.46 43.17 -14.42
C ILE A 664 -8.95 43.28 -14.63
N GLU A 665 -8.50 42.98 -15.84
CA GLU A 665 -7.14 43.23 -16.25
C GLU A 665 -6.88 44.75 -16.27
N ARG A 666 -5.73 45.24 -15.81
CA ARG A 666 -5.45 46.70 -15.84
C ARG A 666 -5.40 47.26 -17.27
N VAL A 667 -5.30 46.38 -18.28
CA VAL A 667 -5.15 46.69 -19.70
C VAL A 667 -6.42 46.36 -20.52
N SER A 668 -7.21 45.36 -20.13
CA SER A 668 -8.50 45.01 -20.75
C SER A 668 -9.69 45.48 -19.91
N LYS A 669 -10.73 46.02 -20.56
CA LYS A 669 -11.98 46.41 -19.87
C LYS A 669 -12.84 45.23 -19.44
N ASP A 670 -12.57 44.03 -19.99
CA ASP A 670 -13.39 42.83 -19.73
C ASP A 670 -12.75 41.97 -18.63
N PRO A 671 -13.55 41.50 -17.66
CA PRO A 671 -13.06 40.68 -16.57
C PRO A 671 -12.70 39.26 -17.06
N MET A 672 -11.43 38.88 -16.87
CA MET A 672 -10.86 37.61 -17.28
C MET A 672 -10.60 36.67 -16.11
N ASN A 673 -10.67 35.36 -16.33
CA ASN A 673 -10.16 34.35 -15.40
C ASN A 673 -8.69 34.02 -15.65
N ILE A 674 -8.10 33.16 -14.81
CA ILE A 674 -6.67 32.83 -14.87
C ILE A 674 -6.32 32.16 -16.21
N MET A 675 -7.17 31.26 -16.71
CA MET A 675 -6.94 30.58 -17.99
C MET A 675 -6.94 31.57 -19.17
N GLU A 676 -7.94 32.46 -19.21
CA GLU A 676 -8.06 33.52 -20.21
C GLU A 676 -6.83 34.45 -20.16
N MET A 677 -6.37 34.84 -18.97
CA MET A 677 -5.17 35.67 -18.81
C MET A 677 -3.90 34.96 -19.28
N LEU A 678 -3.70 33.69 -18.92
CA LEU A 678 -2.57 32.91 -19.39
C LEU A 678 -2.58 32.73 -20.91
N GLU A 679 -3.75 32.65 -21.53
CA GLU A 679 -3.89 32.53 -22.98
C GLU A 679 -3.63 33.87 -23.70
N HIS A 680 -4.23 34.96 -23.22
CA HIS A 680 -4.23 36.25 -23.90
C HIS A 680 -3.02 37.14 -23.58
N THR A 681 -2.41 37.00 -22.41
CA THR A 681 -1.26 37.80 -21.96
C THR A 681 0.03 36.99 -22.00
N SER A 682 1.17 37.61 -21.72
CA SER A 682 2.47 36.92 -21.58
C SER A 682 2.87 36.69 -20.13
N LEU A 683 1.94 36.90 -19.19
CA LEU A 683 2.20 36.81 -17.75
C LEU A 683 2.23 35.35 -17.31
N THR A 684 3.15 35.02 -16.41
CA THR A 684 3.18 33.71 -15.74
C THR A 684 2.08 33.64 -14.68
N PHE A 685 1.77 32.44 -14.19
CA PHE A 685 0.80 32.24 -13.13
C PHE A 685 1.15 33.04 -11.87
N ASP A 686 2.41 33.05 -11.45
CA ASP A 686 2.86 33.82 -10.29
C ASP A 686 2.70 35.33 -10.51
N GLU A 687 3.06 35.83 -11.69
CA GLU A 687 2.86 37.24 -12.05
C GLU A 687 1.38 37.64 -12.05
N ILE A 688 0.50 36.74 -12.51
CA ILE A 688 -0.96 36.93 -12.45
C ILE A 688 -1.42 37.02 -11.00
N LEU A 689 -0.97 36.11 -10.13
CA LEU A 689 -1.38 36.09 -8.73
C LEU A 689 -0.88 37.31 -7.93
N ASP A 690 0.31 37.83 -8.26
CA ASP A 690 0.89 38.98 -7.58
C ASP A 690 0.33 40.31 -8.10
N THR A 691 -0.05 40.35 -9.38
CA THR A 691 -0.59 41.57 -10.02
C THR A 691 -2.08 41.75 -9.77
N TYR A 692 -2.83 40.64 -9.70
CA TYR A 692 -4.29 40.64 -9.64
C TYR A 692 -4.81 40.05 -8.32
N GLY A 693 -5.93 40.57 -7.83
CA GLY A 693 -6.54 40.20 -6.54
C GLY A 693 -7.16 38.80 -6.44
N PHE A 694 -6.71 37.83 -7.25
CA PHE A 694 -7.26 36.46 -7.26
C PHE A 694 -7.12 35.76 -5.91
N ARG A 695 -6.01 35.97 -5.19
CA ARG A 695 -5.79 35.37 -3.85
C ARG A 695 -6.86 35.85 -2.85
N ASP A 696 -7.13 37.14 -2.84
CA ASP A 696 -8.10 37.75 -1.92
C ASP A 696 -9.53 37.34 -2.25
N LYS A 697 -9.91 37.32 -3.53
CA LYS A 697 -11.22 36.83 -3.98
C LYS A 697 -11.42 35.35 -3.67
N ALA A 698 -10.41 34.52 -3.88
CA ALA A 698 -10.46 33.10 -3.55
C ALA A 698 -10.65 32.87 -2.05
N ALA A 699 -9.94 33.63 -1.22
CA ALA A 699 -10.09 33.59 0.23
C ALA A 699 -11.50 34.00 0.68
N ALA A 700 -12.08 35.05 0.06
CA ALA A 700 -13.45 35.49 0.35
C ALA A 700 -14.50 34.42 -0.03
N LEU A 701 -14.34 33.74 -1.16
CA LEU A 701 -15.25 32.68 -1.61
C LEU A 701 -15.22 31.44 -0.72
N GLY A 702 -14.07 31.13 -0.11
CA GLY A 702 -13.89 30.00 0.82
C GLY A 702 -14.55 30.18 2.19
N GLY A 703 -15.33 31.25 2.40
CA GLY A 703 -15.96 31.55 3.68
C GLY A 703 -14.96 31.96 4.75
N GLY A 704 -13.91 32.70 4.37
CA GLY A 704 -12.94 33.28 5.28
C GLY A 704 -13.59 34.30 6.21
N GLU A 705 -14.26 33.83 7.26
CA GLU A 705 -14.47 34.66 8.44
C GLU A 705 -13.11 34.89 9.11
N ASP A 706 -12.89 36.12 9.59
CA ASP A 706 -11.82 36.53 10.51
C ASP A 706 -11.97 35.82 11.88
N ARG A 707 -12.01 34.48 11.86
CA ARG A 707 -12.15 33.63 13.04
C ARG A 707 -10.81 33.05 13.42
N LEU A 708 -10.58 32.95 14.73
CA LEU A 708 -9.39 32.30 15.26
C LEU A 708 -9.24 30.87 14.68
N PRO A 709 -8.03 30.44 14.28
CA PRO A 709 -7.79 29.10 13.75
C PRO A 709 -8.26 28.01 14.71
N LYS A 710 -8.96 26.99 14.23
CA LYS A 710 -9.30 25.79 14.99
C LYS A 710 -8.31 24.67 14.67
N TYR A 711 -8.24 23.66 15.54
CA TYR A 711 -7.40 22.48 15.27
C TYR A 711 -7.80 21.77 13.96
N GLU A 712 -9.07 21.84 13.60
CA GLU A 712 -9.61 21.30 12.34
C GLU A 712 -8.98 21.95 11.10
N ASP A 713 -8.58 23.21 11.19
CA ASP A 713 -7.92 23.90 10.09
C ASP A 713 -6.50 23.32 9.82
N LEU A 714 -5.87 22.69 10.82
CA LEU A 714 -4.62 21.93 10.64
C LEU A 714 -4.84 20.56 10.00
N GLN A 715 -6.08 20.04 9.96
CA GLN A 715 -6.32 18.71 9.41
C GLN A 715 -6.14 18.66 7.89
N GLY A 716 -6.42 19.76 7.17
CA GLY A 716 -6.29 19.87 5.72
C GLY A 716 -4.85 19.93 5.19
N HIS A 717 -3.86 20.17 6.05
CA HIS A 717 -2.45 20.23 5.64
C HIS A 717 -1.77 18.85 5.69
N SER A 718 -0.87 18.59 4.74
CA SER A 718 -0.03 17.38 4.65
C SER A 718 1.13 17.39 5.65
N LEU A 719 0.82 17.52 6.95
CA LEU A 719 1.80 17.53 8.05
C LEU A 719 1.74 16.24 8.86
N HIS A 720 2.87 15.82 9.44
CA HIS A 720 2.90 14.65 10.33
C HIS A 720 2.04 14.92 11.59
N PRO A 721 1.33 13.92 12.17
CA PRO A 721 0.51 14.13 13.36
C PRO A 721 1.23 14.79 14.53
N SER A 722 2.53 14.51 14.70
CA SER A 722 3.36 15.16 15.74
C SER A 722 3.56 16.65 15.48
N GLU A 723 3.74 17.05 14.23
CA GLU A 723 3.88 18.46 13.83
C GLU A 723 2.56 19.20 14.04
N LYS A 724 1.43 18.59 13.62
CA LYS A 724 0.09 19.14 13.87
C LYS A 724 -0.16 19.42 15.36
N ARG A 725 0.21 18.47 16.23
CA ARG A 725 0.12 18.64 17.69
C ARG A 725 1.01 19.79 18.18
N SER A 726 2.25 19.85 17.71
CA SER A 726 3.24 20.83 18.15
C SER A 726 2.86 22.25 17.74
N ILE A 727 2.42 22.42 16.48
CA ILE A 727 1.92 23.69 15.94
C ILE A 727 0.67 24.15 16.71
N TRP A 728 -0.27 23.22 17.00
CA TRP A 728 -1.46 23.57 17.79
C TRP A 728 -1.11 24.02 19.22
N ARG A 729 -0.15 23.35 19.86
CA ARG A 729 0.33 23.75 21.20
C ARG A 729 1.01 25.11 21.16
N ALA A 730 1.83 25.38 20.14
CA ALA A 730 2.43 26.69 19.94
C ALA A 730 1.37 27.79 19.78
N MET A 731 0.35 27.58 18.93
CA MET A 731 -0.77 28.52 18.81
C MET A 731 -1.52 28.73 20.12
N SER A 732 -1.73 27.67 20.90
CA SER A 732 -2.39 27.76 22.21
C SER A 732 -1.58 28.61 23.18
N ILE A 733 -0.25 28.41 23.24
CA ILE A 733 0.66 29.20 24.07
C ILE A 733 0.67 30.67 23.66
N VAL A 734 0.71 30.95 22.35
CA VAL A 734 0.64 32.33 21.84
C VAL A 734 -0.65 33.01 22.28
N ARG A 735 -1.80 32.31 22.21
CA ARG A 735 -3.10 32.85 22.67
C ARG A 735 -3.10 33.17 24.16
N ASP A 736 -2.56 32.27 24.97
CA ASP A 736 -2.47 32.47 26.42
C ASP A 736 -1.57 33.66 26.76
N ILE A 737 -0.45 33.83 26.04
CA ILE A 737 0.48 34.96 26.22
C ILE A 737 -0.18 36.28 25.83
N VAL A 738 -0.81 36.35 24.65
CA VAL A 738 -1.52 37.55 24.17
C VAL A 738 -2.64 37.94 25.13
N SER A 739 -3.40 36.97 25.63
CA SER A 739 -4.45 37.20 26.62
C SER A 739 -3.91 37.65 27.98
N SER A 740 -2.73 37.16 28.39
CA SER A 740 -2.15 37.47 29.70
C SER A 740 -1.48 38.84 29.74
N LEU A 741 -0.75 39.20 28.68
CA LEU A 741 0.03 40.44 28.61
C LEU A 741 -0.75 41.63 28.02
N GLY A 742 -1.83 41.37 27.28
CA GLY A 742 -2.66 42.39 26.65
C GLY A 742 -1.98 43.02 25.42
N GLY A 743 -2.62 42.87 24.26
CA GLY A 743 -2.11 43.36 22.97
C GLY A 743 -1.27 42.33 22.22
N SER A 744 -1.05 42.57 20.94
CA SER A 744 -0.27 41.69 20.06
C SER A 744 1.24 41.93 20.20
N PRO A 745 2.09 40.89 20.09
CA PRO A 745 3.55 41.07 20.04
C PRO A 745 3.94 41.87 18.81
N LYS A 746 5.00 42.68 18.92
CA LYS A 746 5.57 43.41 17.76
C LYS A 746 6.21 42.46 16.75
N ARG A 747 6.86 41.38 17.23
CA ARG A 747 7.44 40.32 16.40
C ARG A 747 7.35 38.98 17.12
N ILE A 748 7.20 37.93 16.32
CA ILE A 748 7.24 36.53 16.77
C ILE A 748 8.41 35.86 16.06
N PHE A 749 9.36 35.32 16.82
CA PHE A 749 10.46 34.50 16.33
C PHE A 749 10.05 33.03 16.49
N VAL A 750 10.09 32.28 15.41
CA VAL A 750 9.70 30.86 15.41
C VAL A 750 10.87 30.03 14.94
N GLU A 751 11.36 29.17 15.83
CA GLU A 751 12.30 28.10 15.51
C GLU A 751 11.54 26.77 15.53
N SER A 752 11.66 25.98 14.48
CA SER A 752 11.06 24.65 14.40
C SER A 752 12.15 23.61 14.26
N ILE A 753 12.24 22.71 15.23
CA ILE A 753 13.15 21.57 15.18
C ILE A 753 12.44 20.47 14.40
N HIS A 754 12.77 20.34 13.12
CA HIS A 754 12.26 19.24 12.29
C HIS A 754 12.87 17.91 12.75
N ASN A 755 12.03 16.87 12.76
CA ASN A 755 12.35 15.53 13.27
C ASN A 755 13.54 14.85 12.56
N GLU A 756 14.00 15.37 11.41
CA GLU A 756 15.21 14.88 10.76
C GLU A 756 16.43 14.92 11.71
N SER A 757 16.44 15.85 12.66
CA SER A 757 17.55 16.04 13.60
C SER A 757 17.57 15.11 14.82
N TYR A 758 16.45 14.48 15.20
CA TYR A 758 16.42 13.48 16.29
C TYR A 758 16.64 12.03 15.79
N GLN A 759 16.68 11.82 14.47
CA GLN A 759 17.14 10.56 13.85
C GLN A 759 18.65 10.53 13.60
N TYR A 760 19.39 11.62 13.83
CA TYR A 760 20.85 11.64 13.67
C TYR A 760 21.64 10.85 14.72
N VAL A 761 20.96 10.10 15.59
CA VAL A 761 21.62 9.19 16.54
C VAL A 761 21.83 7.79 15.96
N ASP A 762 21.18 7.39 14.85
CA ASP A 762 21.24 5.99 14.42
C ASP A 762 21.31 5.73 12.92
N ASP A 763 22.15 6.47 12.19
CA ASP A 763 22.42 6.10 10.79
C ASP A 763 23.90 6.08 10.39
N GLN A 764 24.69 5.50 11.28
CA GLN A 764 26.05 5.02 11.00
C GLN A 764 26.06 4.05 9.81
N TYR A 765 24.97 3.31 9.62
CA TYR A 765 24.86 2.31 8.57
C TYR A 765 24.59 2.93 7.20
N GLN A 766 23.70 3.91 7.06
CA GLN A 766 23.45 4.57 5.78
C GLN A 766 24.57 5.51 5.36
N ARG A 767 25.23 6.23 6.31
CA ARG A 767 26.43 7.01 5.97
C ARG A 767 27.51 6.12 5.37
N TYR A 768 27.75 4.98 6.01
CA TYR A 768 28.65 3.95 5.53
C TYR A 768 28.21 3.36 4.18
N GLN A 769 26.91 3.05 4.01
CA GLN A 769 26.35 2.55 2.73
C GLN A 769 26.40 3.59 1.60
N ASN A 770 26.23 4.88 1.89
CA ASN A 770 26.28 5.95 0.91
C ASN A 770 27.72 6.18 0.43
N LEU A 771 28.69 6.12 1.34
CA LEU A 771 30.10 6.15 1.00
C LEU A 771 30.48 4.92 0.15
N LEU A 772 30.06 3.71 0.54
CA LEU A 772 30.25 2.50 -0.27
C LEU A 772 29.64 2.64 -1.67
N ARG A 773 28.38 3.09 -1.78
CA ARG A 773 27.71 3.33 -3.08
C ARG A 773 28.42 4.38 -3.93
N SER A 774 29.02 5.40 -3.30
CA SER A 774 29.81 6.41 -4.03
C SER A 774 31.09 5.84 -4.63
N TYR A 775 31.68 4.84 -3.99
CA TYR A 775 32.87 4.13 -4.44
C TYR A 775 32.58 3.08 -5.51
N GLU A 776 31.39 2.46 -5.51
CA GLU A 776 30.95 1.52 -6.53
C GLU A 776 30.86 2.11 -7.95
N ARG A 777 30.92 3.44 -8.08
CA ARG A 777 30.88 4.15 -9.37
C ARG A 777 32.24 4.38 -10.02
N ASN A 778 33.35 4.09 -9.33
CA ASN A 778 34.72 4.37 -9.79
C ASN A 778 35.65 3.18 -9.54
N ASP A 779 36.34 2.68 -10.58
CA ASP A 779 37.25 1.51 -10.48
C ASP A 779 38.51 1.76 -9.62
N GLU A 780 38.88 3.02 -9.38
CA GLU A 780 40.07 3.40 -8.59
C GLU A 780 39.83 3.42 -7.05
N SER A 781 38.66 2.95 -6.59
CA SER A 781 38.21 3.14 -5.20
C SER A 781 38.53 1.99 -4.24
N VAL A 782 39.25 0.95 -4.68
CA VAL A 782 39.43 -0.31 -3.93
C VAL A 782 40.07 -0.08 -2.56
N ASP A 783 41.08 0.79 -2.48
CA ASP A 783 41.77 1.10 -1.23
C ASP A 783 40.90 1.96 -0.28
N MET A 784 40.04 2.82 -0.84
CA MET A 784 39.07 3.61 -0.06
C MET A 784 37.98 2.72 0.54
N VAL A 785 37.55 1.67 -0.18
CA VAL A 785 36.60 0.66 0.33
C VAL A 785 37.21 -0.12 1.48
N ARG A 786 38.42 -0.65 1.33
CA ARG A 786 39.13 -1.38 2.40
C ARG A 786 39.36 -0.53 3.64
N SER A 787 39.76 0.73 3.44
CA SER A 787 39.93 1.70 4.52
C SER A 787 38.60 1.98 5.23
N LEU A 788 37.50 2.18 4.49
CA LEU A 788 36.18 2.40 5.08
C LEU A 788 35.68 1.16 5.85
N GLU A 789 35.92 -0.04 5.32
CA GLU A 789 35.59 -1.32 5.97
C GLU A 789 36.32 -1.53 7.30
N SER A 790 37.58 -1.09 7.43
CA SER A 790 38.34 -1.23 8.68
C SER A 790 37.77 -0.38 9.83
N PHE A 791 37.21 0.80 9.51
CA PHE A 791 36.49 1.64 10.48
C PHE A 791 35.08 1.13 10.78
N GLY A 792 34.47 0.42 9.83
CA GLY A 792 33.10 -0.08 9.89
C GLY A 792 32.03 1.02 10.06
N PRO A 793 30.75 0.66 10.19
CA PRO A 793 29.67 1.63 10.36
C PRO A 793 29.91 2.59 11.53
N LYS A 794 30.41 2.07 12.66
CA LYS A 794 30.65 2.85 13.88
C LYS A 794 31.72 3.94 13.71
N GLY A 795 32.76 3.71 12.91
CA GLY A 795 33.82 4.68 12.70
C GLY A 795 33.38 5.90 11.89
N THR A 796 32.35 5.77 11.03
CA THR A 796 31.76 6.88 10.27
C THR A 796 31.01 7.92 11.13
N ARG A 797 30.93 7.69 12.44
CA ARG A 797 30.47 8.68 13.41
C ARG A 797 31.45 9.85 13.55
N SER A 798 32.74 9.58 13.39
CA SER A 798 33.74 10.65 13.39
C SER A 798 33.55 11.52 12.15
N ARG A 799 33.35 12.83 12.37
CA ARG A 799 33.23 13.81 11.28
C ARG A 799 34.47 13.78 10.38
N ASN A 800 35.66 13.61 10.96
CA ASN A 800 36.92 13.59 10.24
C ASN A 800 37.01 12.37 9.32
N VAL A 801 36.69 11.17 9.84
CA VAL A 801 36.66 9.92 9.06
C VAL A 801 35.62 10.01 7.94
N TYR A 802 34.41 10.51 8.23
CA TYR A 802 33.38 10.69 7.21
C TYR A 802 33.82 11.65 6.09
N LEU A 803 34.40 12.80 6.45
CA LEU A 803 34.87 13.79 5.47
C LEU A 803 36.04 13.28 4.65
N TYR A 804 37.00 12.59 5.28
CA TYR A 804 38.10 11.92 4.59
C TYR A 804 37.57 11.00 3.48
N HIS A 805 36.63 10.13 3.83
CA HIS A 805 36.04 9.21 2.88
C HIS A 805 35.16 9.91 1.82
N ALA A 806 34.35 10.89 2.20
CA ALA A 806 33.53 11.66 1.28
C ALA A 806 34.37 12.48 0.27
N GLN A 807 35.60 12.84 0.64
CA GLN A 807 36.54 13.62 -0.17
C GLN A 807 37.59 12.75 -0.86
N LEU A 808 37.41 11.43 -0.88
CA LEU A 808 38.35 10.49 -1.50
C LEU A 808 39.80 10.61 -0.97
N GLY A 809 39.94 10.93 0.31
CA GLY A 809 41.22 11.12 0.96
C GLY A 809 42.02 12.30 0.45
N ARG A 810 41.36 13.36 -0.04
CA ARG A 810 42.01 14.55 -0.57
C ARG A 810 41.45 15.82 0.04
N CYS A 811 42.32 16.81 0.24
CA CYS A 811 41.87 18.14 0.60
C CYS A 811 41.13 18.79 -0.58
N ILE A 812 39.89 19.21 -0.37
CA ILE A 812 39.07 19.89 -1.40
C ILE A 812 39.71 21.19 -1.91
N TYR A 813 40.50 21.87 -1.08
CA TYR A 813 41.04 23.20 -1.43
C TYR A 813 42.34 23.14 -2.25
N CYS A 814 43.18 22.12 -2.02
CA CYS A 814 44.50 22.02 -2.65
C CYS A 814 44.74 20.70 -3.39
N GLY A 815 43.81 19.76 -3.34
CA GLY A 815 43.90 18.47 -4.05
C GLY A 815 44.94 17.49 -3.50
N THR A 816 45.65 17.85 -2.43
CA THR A 816 46.68 17.03 -1.78
C THR A 816 46.06 15.83 -1.07
N LEU A 817 46.74 14.69 -1.14
CA LEU A 817 46.35 13.49 -0.40
C LEU A 817 46.45 13.72 1.10
N LEU A 818 45.41 13.30 1.82
CA LEU A 818 45.33 13.27 3.27
C LEU A 818 45.76 11.87 3.72
N ASN A 819 46.54 11.79 4.79
CA ASN A 819 46.89 10.51 5.40
C ASN A 819 45.80 10.13 6.41
N VAL A 820 45.29 8.90 6.34
CA VAL A 820 44.19 8.42 7.19
C VAL A 820 44.60 8.30 8.66
N ASP A 821 45.89 8.08 8.95
CA ASP A 821 46.40 7.96 10.33
C ASP A 821 46.48 9.31 11.06
N ASP A 822 46.38 10.42 10.32
CA ASP A 822 46.46 11.79 10.85
C ASP A 822 45.07 12.40 11.16
N ILE A 823 43.99 11.58 11.16
CA ILE A 823 42.56 11.97 11.13
C ILE A 823 41.84 11.51 12.40
#